data_AF-A0A183MNA3-F1
#
_entry.id   AF-A0A183MNA3-F1
#
_cell.length_a   1.000
_cell.length_b   1.000
_cell.length_c   1.000
_cell.angle_alpha   90.00
_cell.angle_beta   90.00
_cell.angle_gamma   90.00
#
_symmetry.space_group_name_H-M   'P 1'
#
loop_
_entity.id
_entity.type
_entity.pdbx_description
1 polymer ?
#
loop_
_entity_poly.entity_id
_entity_poly.type
_entity_poly.pdbx_seq_one_letter_code
_entity_poly.pdbx_strand_id
1 'polypeptide(L)'
;MNRIAVFSVDLLKDERLVIVAELRQGYSDEAAFTWMSLVLQAVDSIHQVSVYCLALVHQNTLPKTPFGGINCHSVKRLFSEGHLHPTALLLCPHSAIQNLPQPRQLRPSLVGPSAMMVGQVVQGVRLAEARGRPLGSSPSSNITSGSPDNEFQLLTEILIHRANHTPDDRLFTVYNTKGQEVSTLTCSQLLRRSERLAVQLKEKGTELVCAFYACLLIGAIPVPVRPPRIDSSAPGGGSSVSATISSGPIGLLSGPPGSGSSSGISLLGLGGGGGHNGNSPVSGSAGQLSSGTGSFPNVYFRPNTPSLDASLDLIWNVVKHSGATVIFTQNNLIKLLKSKEATNRIPFNHWPIILDSEEYNRRKSNFTIQAPCLDQPIAYLDFAASTTGTLTGIRVTHQVVYALCRAQKIQCEFYPTREVVLSLDPYSGLGFTLWTLTSVYCGHHSVLIPPSVTEIVPDLWLTICSQRKVRDAFCSHYTMELATRYLTKQMSILKQREISLSSIRSLVVVAEERPRIHLTSMFTKLFSSLGLTGRAVSTSFGCRVNLAISLQGASSPESTTVYVDRVSLRNDRVKLLEKGSPHSLCLMESGKLLPGVHVVIANPDTLGQCADSQLGEIWVSSPHNSTELLGPFDSASLNRPTGVASQPVPGINAGDSLHARLVTGDTERVYARTGFLGFVRRTELTQSDGELHDAIFVVGSLEETILLRGMRFHPIDIENTVMRSHKKICECAVFSWSNLLVVVAELAGEENEAMDLVHPITAHVLTEHQMIVGVVVIVDPRTVPINPSGEKQRILLRDSFVNDKLDPIYVSYNM
;
A
#
# COMPACT_ATOMS: atom_id res chain seq x y z
N MET A 1 -58.67 -1.94 -7.58
CA MET A 1 -58.19 -1.02 -8.63
C MET A 1 -57.92 -1.83 -9.88
N ASN A 2 -58.23 -1.31 -11.08
CA ASN A 2 -58.07 -2.09 -12.32
C ASN A 2 -56.76 -1.79 -13.08
N ARG A 3 -56.08 -0.67 -12.78
CA ARG A 3 -54.97 -0.16 -13.60
C ARG A 3 -53.95 0.58 -12.74
N ILE A 4 -52.68 0.20 -12.89
CA ILE A 4 -51.54 0.73 -12.12
C ILE A 4 -50.38 0.99 -13.09
N ALA A 5 -49.77 2.17 -13.01
CA ALA A 5 -48.52 2.50 -13.65
C ALA A 5 -47.43 2.60 -12.59
N VAL A 6 -46.27 2.01 -12.85
CA VAL A 6 -45.10 2.07 -11.98
C VAL A 6 -43.92 2.54 -12.83
N PHE A 7 -43.21 3.57 -12.38
CA PHE A 7 -42.08 4.16 -13.09
C PHE A 7 -41.13 4.85 -12.11
N SER A 8 -39.89 5.09 -12.54
CA SER A 8 -38.91 5.87 -11.78
C SER A 8 -38.90 7.35 -12.19
N VAL A 9 -38.61 8.24 -11.24
CA VAL A 9 -38.40 9.69 -11.45
C VAL A 9 -37.06 10.11 -10.83
N ASP A 10 -36.30 10.96 -11.53
CA ASP A 10 -35.04 11.50 -11.04
C ASP A 10 -35.25 12.60 -10.00
N LEU A 11 -34.76 12.38 -8.79
CA LEU A 11 -34.80 13.33 -7.68
C LEU A 11 -33.44 13.40 -7.00
N LEU A 12 -32.87 14.61 -6.90
CA LEU A 12 -31.61 14.89 -6.19
C LEU A 12 -30.43 13.96 -6.61
N LYS A 13 -30.39 13.58 -7.89
CA LYS A 13 -29.41 12.67 -8.53
C LYS A 13 -29.63 11.16 -8.33
N ASP A 14 -30.79 10.74 -7.85
CA ASP A 14 -31.17 9.32 -7.77
C ASP A 14 -32.54 9.06 -8.43
N GLU A 15 -32.71 7.84 -8.95
CA GLU A 15 -34.01 7.34 -9.38
C GLU A 15 -34.88 6.93 -8.17
N ARG A 16 -36.16 7.30 -8.24
CA ARG A 16 -37.14 7.05 -7.17
C ARG A 16 -38.43 6.47 -7.71
N LEU A 17 -38.95 5.46 -7.03
CA LEU A 17 -40.13 4.72 -7.45
C LEU A 17 -41.40 5.54 -7.24
N VAL A 18 -42.19 5.71 -8.31
CA VAL A 18 -43.51 6.34 -8.30
C VAL A 18 -44.55 5.34 -8.76
N ILE A 19 -45.65 5.27 -7.99
CA ILE A 19 -46.80 4.42 -8.29
C ILE A 19 -48.00 5.32 -8.56
N VAL A 20 -48.67 5.12 -9.68
CA VAL A 20 -49.90 5.83 -10.04
C VAL A 20 -51.00 4.81 -10.29
N ALA A 21 -52.12 4.90 -9.60
CA ALA A 21 -53.21 3.93 -9.72
C ALA A 21 -54.59 4.58 -9.91
N GLU A 22 -55.46 3.94 -10.69
CA GLU A 22 -56.84 4.40 -10.87
C GLU A 22 -57.75 3.95 -9.72
N LEU A 23 -58.42 4.92 -9.10
CA LEU A 23 -59.44 4.72 -8.08
C LEU A 23 -60.78 4.36 -8.74
N ARG A 24 -61.43 3.30 -8.25
CA ARG A 24 -62.74 2.85 -8.73
C ARG A 24 -63.84 3.75 -8.15
N GLN A 25 -64.92 3.99 -8.90
CA GLN A 25 -66.06 4.77 -8.40
C GLN A 25 -66.67 4.14 -7.13
N GLY A 26 -67.03 4.98 -6.15
CA GLY A 26 -67.70 4.57 -4.90
C GLY A 26 -66.77 4.28 -3.71
N TYR A 27 -65.46 4.54 -3.80
CA TYR A 27 -64.55 4.43 -2.66
C TYR A 27 -64.57 5.69 -1.79
N SER A 28 -64.55 5.51 -0.47
CA SER A 28 -64.32 6.60 0.50
C SER A 28 -62.83 6.95 0.59
N ASP A 29 -62.52 8.19 1.00
CA ASP A 29 -61.14 8.66 1.17
C ASP A 29 -60.37 7.85 2.24
N GLU A 30 -61.05 7.41 3.31
CA GLU A 30 -60.44 6.55 4.34
C GLU A 30 -60.04 5.17 3.79
N ALA A 31 -60.86 4.58 2.92
CA ALA A 31 -60.55 3.32 2.28
C ALA A 31 -59.41 3.47 1.27
N ALA A 32 -59.34 4.60 0.56
CA ALA A 32 -58.24 4.94 -0.33
C ALA A 32 -56.92 5.05 0.45
N PHE A 33 -56.89 5.80 1.55
CA PHE A 33 -55.69 5.97 2.37
C PHE A 33 -55.19 4.66 3.00
N THR A 34 -56.12 3.83 3.48
CA THR A 34 -55.82 2.49 4.01
C THR A 34 -55.17 1.62 2.94
N TRP A 35 -55.71 1.64 1.72
CA TRP A 35 -55.12 0.91 0.60
C TRP A 35 -53.72 1.42 0.24
N MET A 36 -53.52 2.74 0.18
CA MET A 36 -52.20 3.32 -0.10
C MET A 36 -51.16 2.86 0.92
N SER A 37 -51.53 2.84 2.20
CA SER A 37 -50.64 2.39 3.29
C SER A 37 -50.27 0.91 3.19
N LEU A 38 -51.24 0.05 2.85
CA LEU A 38 -51.01 -1.38 2.62
C LEU A 38 -50.10 -1.63 1.42
N VAL A 39 -50.23 -0.84 0.35
CA VAL A 39 -49.35 -0.95 -0.83
C VAL A 39 -47.93 -0.54 -0.48
N LEU A 40 -47.73 0.55 0.27
CA LEU A 40 -46.40 0.95 0.72
C LEU A 40 -45.74 -0.17 1.54
N GLN A 41 -46.48 -0.75 2.50
CA GLN A 41 -45.98 -1.84 3.34
C GLN A 41 -45.71 -3.13 2.52
N ALA A 42 -46.54 -3.43 1.52
CA ALA A 42 -46.35 -4.59 0.66
C ALA A 42 -45.11 -4.45 -0.24
N VAL A 43 -44.92 -3.28 -0.85
CA VAL A 43 -43.75 -3.00 -1.70
C VAL A 43 -42.47 -3.03 -0.86
N ASP A 44 -42.48 -2.44 0.33
CA ASP A 44 -41.34 -2.45 1.26
C ASP A 44 -41.01 -3.88 1.72
N SER A 45 -42.01 -4.65 2.17
CA SER A 45 -41.78 -6.02 2.67
C SER A 45 -41.34 -7.01 1.58
N ILE A 46 -41.92 -6.95 0.38
CA ILE A 46 -41.66 -7.91 -0.70
C ILE A 46 -40.42 -7.55 -1.50
N HIS A 47 -40.29 -6.27 -1.88
CA HIS A 47 -39.23 -5.82 -2.78
C HIS A 47 -38.07 -5.13 -2.06
N GLN A 48 -38.20 -4.80 -0.77
CA GLN A 48 -37.19 -4.04 -0.01
C GLN A 48 -36.85 -2.71 -0.70
N VAL A 49 -37.85 -2.10 -1.35
CA VAL A 49 -37.76 -0.80 -2.04
C VAL A 49 -38.80 0.14 -1.45
N SER A 50 -38.37 1.37 -1.18
CA SER A 50 -39.25 2.42 -0.67
C SER A 50 -39.86 3.24 -1.81
N VAL A 51 -41.18 3.40 -1.76
CA VAL A 51 -41.94 4.18 -2.74
C VAL A 51 -41.85 5.66 -2.38
N TYR A 52 -41.42 6.50 -3.33
CA TYR A 52 -41.32 7.95 -3.13
C TYR A 52 -42.69 8.63 -3.15
N CYS A 53 -43.51 8.27 -4.13
CA CYS A 53 -44.82 8.86 -4.32
C CYS A 53 -45.81 7.80 -4.76
N LEU A 54 -46.98 7.79 -4.12
CA LEU A 54 -48.13 7.01 -4.55
C LEU A 54 -49.31 7.94 -4.81
N ALA A 55 -49.76 7.99 -6.06
CA ALA A 55 -50.82 8.88 -6.53
C ALA A 55 -52.04 8.09 -6.99
N LEU A 56 -53.22 8.50 -6.53
CA LEU A 56 -54.51 7.95 -6.97
C LEU A 56 -55.19 8.94 -7.89
N VAL A 57 -55.59 8.49 -9.07
CA VAL A 57 -56.30 9.29 -10.07
C VAL A 57 -57.69 8.74 -10.33
N HIS A 58 -58.57 9.59 -10.89
CA HIS A 58 -59.91 9.15 -11.29
C HIS A 58 -59.86 8.02 -12.33
N GLN A 59 -60.93 7.24 -12.39
CA GLN A 59 -61.03 6.14 -13.33
C GLN A 59 -60.92 6.64 -14.79
N ASN A 60 -60.21 5.89 -15.64
CA ASN A 60 -59.96 6.20 -17.05
C ASN A 60 -59.10 7.44 -17.36
N THR A 61 -58.37 8.00 -16.40
CA THR A 61 -57.44 9.12 -16.67
C THR A 61 -56.07 8.67 -17.14
N LEU A 62 -55.68 7.40 -16.95
CA LEU A 62 -54.35 6.95 -17.39
C LEU A 62 -54.29 6.76 -18.91
N PRO A 63 -53.33 7.40 -19.63
CA PRO A 63 -53.17 7.24 -21.06
C PRO A 63 -52.90 5.78 -21.45
N LYS A 64 -53.56 5.35 -22.53
CA LYS A 64 -53.60 3.96 -22.98
C LYS A 64 -52.79 3.80 -24.26
N THR A 65 -52.16 2.64 -24.43
CA THR A 65 -51.64 2.23 -25.73
C THR A 65 -52.80 1.82 -26.65
N PRO A 66 -52.63 1.86 -27.98
CA PRO A 66 -53.67 1.43 -28.93
C PRO A 66 -54.13 -0.02 -28.73
N PHE A 67 -53.34 -0.85 -28.04
CA PHE A 67 -53.65 -2.24 -27.68
C PHE A 67 -54.26 -2.40 -26.27
N GLY A 68 -54.65 -1.30 -25.61
CA GLY A 68 -55.39 -1.32 -24.34
C GLY A 68 -54.54 -1.40 -23.06
N GLY A 69 -53.22 -1.53 -23.18
CA GLY A 69 -52.26 -1.45 -22.07
C GLY A 69 -52.06 -0.01 -21.57
N ILE A 70 -51.44 0.16 -20.40
CA ILE A 70 -51.12 1.49 -19.86
C ILE A 70 -49.83 1.99 -20.51
N ASN A 71 -49.84 3.24 -21.00
CA ASN A 71 -48.65 3.86 -21.56
C ASN A 71 -47.81 4.51 -20.45
N CYS A 72 -46.97 3.72 -19.78
CA CYS A 72 -46.16 4.18 -18.64
C CYS A 72 -45.29 5.40 -18.96
N HIS A 73 -44.77 5.52 -20.19
CA HIS A 73 -43.98 6.68 -20.62
C HIS A 73 -44.82 7.97 -20.63
N SER A 74 -46.05 7.90 -21.17
CA SER A 74 -46.96 9.05 -21.18
C SER A 74 -47.44 9.41 -19.78
N VAL A 75 -47.68 8.42 -18.91
CA VAL A 75 -48.01 8.65 -17.50
C VAL A 75 -46.84 9.33 -16.77
N LYS A 76 -45.61 8.83 -16.95
CA LYS A 76 -44.39 9.44 -16.37
C LYS A 76 -44.26 10.90 -16.82
N ARG A 77 -44.44 11.19 -18.10
CA ARG A 77 -44.39 12.56 -18.62
C ARG A 77 -45.45 13.47 -17.99
N LEU A 78 -46.72 13.06 -17.97
CA LEU A 78 -47.80 13.84 -17.36
C LEU A 78 -47.62 14.06 -15.86
N PHE A 79 -47.06 13.07 -15.16
CA PHE A 79 -46.72 13.19 -13.75
C PHE A 79 -45.59 14.21 -13.54
N SER A 80 -44.51 14.13 -14.32
CA SER A 80 -43.37 15.07 -14.23
C SER A 80 -43.74 16.51 -14.62
N GLU A 81 -44.68 16.68 -15.56
CA GLU A 81 -45.18 17.99 -16.00
C GLU A 81 -46.28 18.55 -15.08
N GLY A 82 -46.74 17.78 -14.08
CA GLY A 82 -47.81 18.21 -13.16
C GLY A 82 -49.21 18.26 -13.77
N HIS A 83 -49.41 17.62 -14.94
CA HIS A 83 -50.69 17.54 -15.64
C HIS A 83 -51.55 16.35 -15.21
N LEU A 84 -51.01 15.49 -14.33
CA LEU A 84 -51.79 14.46 -13.65
C LEU A 84 -52.50 15.12 -12.46
N HIS A 85 -53.83 15.06 -12.41
CA HIS A 85 -54.62 15.57 -11.28
C HIS A 85 -55.02 14.42 -10.35
N PRO A 86 -54.20 14.09 -9.34
CA PRO A 86 -54.54 13.04 -8.39
C PRO A 86 -55.68 13.48 -7.45
N THR A 87 -56.58 12.55 -7.18
CA THR A 87 -57.61 12.67 -6.14
C THR A 87 -56.98 12.53 -4.75
N ALA A 88 -55.97 11.66 -4.61
CA ALA A 88 -55.19 11.53 -3.39
C ALA A 88 -53.71 11.33 -3.72
N LEU A 89 -52.83 11.98 -2.96
CA LEU A 89 -51.39 11.92 -3.13
C LEU A 89 -50.74 11.61 -1.79
N LEU A 90 -49.94 10.55 -1.74
CA LEU A 90 -49.14 10.21 -0.57
C LEU A 90 -47.67 10.29 -0.95
N LEU A 91 -46.98 11.23 -0.32
CA LEU A 91 -45.54 11.43 -0.45
C LEU A 91 -44.85 10.84 0.76
N CYS A 92 -43.86 9.97 0.52
CA CYS A 92 -43.08 9.32 1.57
C CYS A 92 -41.59 9.69 1.45
N PRO A 93 -41.21 10.99 1.51
CA PRO A 93 -39.82 11.39 1.30
C PRO A 93 -38.90 10.82 2.40
N HIS A 94 -39.37 10.71 3.65
CA HIS A 94 -38.58 10.17 4.76
C HIS A 94 -38.29 8.66 4.61
N SER A 95 -39.20 7.93 3.98
CA SER A 95 -39.09 6.48 3.78
C SER A 95 -38.34 6.14 2.48
N ALA A 96 -38.51 6.97 1.43
CA ALA A 96 -37.90 6.80 0.11
C ALA A 96 -36.53 7.45 -0.04
N ILE A 97 -36.23 8.43 0.80
CA ILE A 97 -34.95 9.12 0.85
C ILE A 97 -34.30 8.77 2.19
N GLN A 98 -34.04 7.47 2.38
CA GLN A 98 -33.19 7.01 3.46
C GLN A 98 -31.74 7.31 3.08
N ASN A 99 -30.99 7.92 3.98
CA ASN A 99 -29.64 8.37 3.69
C ASN A 99 -29.60 9.36 2.52
N LEU A 100 -30.44 10.41 2.54
CA LEU A 100 -29.92 11.68 2.03
C LEU A 100 -28.56 11.81 2.72
N PRO A 101 -27.43 11.78 1.99
CA PRO A 101 -26.21 12.24 2.61
C PRO A 101 -26.62 13.58 3.20
N GLN A 102 -26.25 13.87 4.46
CA GLN A 102 -26.02 15.29 4.71
C GLN A 102 -25.11 15.65 3.55
N PRO A 103 -25.54 16.53 2.60
CA PRO A 103 -24.62 16.94 1.57
C PRO A 103 -23.34 17.27 2.33
N ARG A 104 -22.17 16.92 1.80
CA ARG A 104 -20.98 17.65 2.24
C ARG A 104 -21.39 19.09 2.04
N GLN A 105 -21.87 19.72 3.12
CA GLN A 105 -22.33 21.08 3.08
C GLN A 105 -21.01 21.73 2.80
N LEU A 106 -20.80 22.15 1.56
CA LEU A 106 -20.12 23.41 1.34
C LEU A 106 -20.89 24.36 2.23
N ARG A 107 -20.42 24.47 3.48
CA ARG A 107 -21.14 25.21 4.50
C ARG A 107 -21.31 26.59 3.91
N PRO A 108 -22.53 27.14 3.90
CA PRO A 108 -22.74 28.46 3.34
C PRO A 108 -21.69 29.37 3.96
N SER A 109 -21.06 30.18 3.12
CA SER A 109 -19.90 31.06 3.37
C SER A 109 -20.06 32.06 4.52
N LEU A 110 -21.13 31.96 5.32
CA LEU A 110 -21.40 32.76 6.50
C LEU A 110 -20.49 32.42 7.69
N VAL A 111 -20.01 31.17 7.82
CA VAL A 111 -19.14 30.76 8.92
C VAL A 111 -17.82 30.23 8.35
N GLY A 112 -16.80 31.09 8.34
CA GLY A 112 -15.47 30.72 7.85
C GLY A 112 -14.80 29.62 8.69
N PRO A 113 -13.76 28.95 8.16
CA PRO A 113 -13.00 27.93 8.87
C PRO A 113 -12.55 28.36 10.27
N SER A 114 -12.18 29.64 10.44
CA SER A 114 -11.71 30.19 11.71
C SER A 114 -12.79 30.19 12.79
N ALA A 115 -14.03 30.54 12.43
CA ALA A 115 -15.15 30.53 13.36
C ALA A 115 -15.55 29.10 13.75
N MET A 116 -15.40 28.14 12.84
CA MET A 116 -15.61 26.72 13.13
C MET A 116 -14.58 26.18 14.12
N MET A 117 -13.30 26.48 13.90
CA MET A 117 -12.21 26.06 14.78
C MET A 117 -12.39 26.67 16.18
N VAL A 118 -12.68 27.98 16.26
CA VAL A 118 -12.97 28.65 17.53
C VAL A 118 -14.15 27.99 18.24
N GLY A 119 -15.23 27.68 17.52
CA GLY A 119 -16.38 26.96 18.08
C GLY A 119 -16.00 25.60 18.68
N GLN A 120 -15.14 24.84 18.01
CA GLN A 120 -14.65 23.55 18.52
C GLN A 120 -13.74 23.70 19.75
N VAL A 121 -12.83 24.67 19.73
CA VAL A 121 -11.94 24.96 20.86
C VAL A 121 -12.75 25.42 22.08
N VAL A 122 -13.74 26.28 21.89
CA VAL A 122 -14.65 26.75 22.96
C VAL A 122 -15.49 25.59 23.54
N GLN A 123 -15.82 24.59 22.73
CA GLN A 123 -16.48 23.36 23.17
C GLN A 123 -15.51 22.35 23.85
N GLY A 124 -14.22 22.69 23.98
CA GLY A 124 -13.21 21.81 24.57
C GLY A 124 -12.79 20.64 23.68
N VAL A 125 -13.08 20.71 22.37
CA VAL A 125 -12.69 19.66 21.42
C VAL A 125 -11.19 19.77 21.11
N ARG A 126 -10.47 18.67 21.30
CA ARG A 126 -9.04 18.58 20.97
C ARG A 126 -8.83 18.67 19.46
N LEU A 127 -7.90 19.54 19.05
CA LEU A 127 -7.44 19.64 17.66
C LEU A 127 -6.57 18.43 17.31
N ALA A 128 -6.71 17.97 16.07
CA ALA A 128 -6.02 16.80 15.56
C ALA A 128 -4.58 17.11 15.22
N GLU A 129 -3.72 16.99 16.22
CA GLU A 129 -2.27 17.04 16.10
C GLU A 129 -1.60 15.92 16.90
N ALA A 130 -0.44 15.51 16.42
CA ALA A 130 0.45 14.58 17.09
C ALA A 130 1.90 14.98 16.84
N ARG A 131 2.76 14.73 17.81
CA ARG A 131 4.19 15.01 17.69
C ARG A 131 5.01 13.84 18.19
N GLY A 132 6.07 13.53 17.47
CA GLY A 132 7.12 12.66 17.96
C GLY A 132 7.93 13.35 19.06
N ARG A 133 8.79 12.58 19.73
CA ARG A 133 9.74 13.10 20.71
C ARG A 133 10.55 14.25 20.11
N PRO A 134 10.85 15.33 20.84
CA PRO A 134 11.71 16.38 20.30
C PRO A 134 13.09 15.80 19.95
N LEU A 135 13.57 16.05 18.72
CA LEU A 135 15.01 15.91 18.48
C LEU A 135 15.67 17.06 19.26
N GLY A 136 16.60 16.74 20.17
CA GLY A 136 17.44 17.77 20.78
C GLY A 136 18.03 18.68 19.69
N SER A 137 18.06 19.98 19.96
CA SER A 137 18.38 21.06 19.01
C SER A 137 19.60 20.73 18.12
N SER A 138 19.45 20.93 16.81
CA SER A 138 20.58 21.16 15.91
C SER A 138 21.15 22.57 16.16
N PRO A 139 22.42 22.83 15.81
CA PRO A 139 23.34 23.60 16.63
C PRO A 139 23.21 25.12 16.41
N SER A 140 23.00 25.87 17.48
CA SER A 140 23.45 27.27 17.56
C SER A 140 23.74 27.77 18.98
N SER A 141 23.61 26.94 20.02
CA SER A 141 24.00 27.36 21.36
C SER A 141 24.34 26.15 22.23
N ASN A 142 25.58 26.15 22.74
CA ASN A 142 26.13 25.29 23.81
C ASN A 142 26.92 24.07 23.34
N ILE A 143 28.17 24.36 22.99
CA ILE A 143 29.30 23.43 22.89
C ILE A 143 29.61 22.89 24.30
N THR A 144 28.83 21.93 24.80
CA THR A 144 29.22 21.10 25.96
C THR A 144 28.36 19.83 26.04
N SER A 145 28.64 18.84 25.18
CA SER A 145 28.48 17.40 25.49
C SER A 145 29.03 16.56 24.33
N GLY A 146 30.07 15.77 24.61
CA GLY A 146 30.87 15.04 23.62
C GLY A 146 30.23 13.75 23.09
N SER A 147 29.22 13.85 22.22
CA SER A 147 28.82 12.75 21.34
C SER A 147 29.36 12.99 19.92
N PRO A 148 30.10 12.04 19.31
CA PRO A 148 30.65 12.18 17.94
C PRO A 148 29.58 12.31 16.84
N ASP A 149 28.30 12.11 17.18
CA ASP A 149 27.15 12.28 16.27
C ASP A 149 26.95 13.73 15.78
N ASN A 150 27.61 14.71 16.40
CA ASN A 150 27.43 16.14 16.11
C ASN A 150 28.52 16.76 15.21
N GLU A 151 29.58 16.02 14.89
CA GLU A 151 30.74 16.55 14.16
C GLU A 151 30.60 16.43 12.63
N PHE A 152 29.83 15.46 12.15
CA PHE A 152 29.73 15.12 10.72
C PHE A 152 28.34 15.43 10.18
N GLN A 153 28.27 16.08 9.02
CA GLN A 153 27.01 16.39 8.34
C GLN A 153 26.77 15.49 7.12
N LEU A 154 27.82 14.84 6.61
CA LEU A 154 27.76 13.99 5.43
C LEU A 154 27.97 12.51 5.81
N LEU A 155 27.21 11.61 5.18
CA LEU A 155 27.40 10.17 5.37
C LEU A 155 28.79 9.68 4.96
N THR A 156 29.40 10.33 3.96
CA THR A 156 30.77 10.02 3.51
C THR A 156 31.79 10.34 4.60
N GLU A 157 31.65 11.46 5.31
CA GLU A 157 32.50 11.79 6.46
C GLU A 157 32.36 10.77 7.58
N ILE A 158 31.12 10.37 7.90
CA ILE A 158 30.84 9.34 8.90
C ILE A 158 31.51 8.01 8.49
N LEU A 159 31.39 7.62 7.22
CA LEU A 159 32.02 6.40 6.70
C LEU A 159 33.55 6.47 6.80
N ILE A 160 34.17 7.59 6.41
CA ILE A 160 35.62 7.80 6.49
C ILE A 160 36.09 7.75 7.96
N HIS A 161 35.39 8.46 8.84
CA HIS A 161 35.68 8.46 10.27
C HIS A 161 35.62 7.04 10.85
N ARG A 162 34.56 6.28 10.57
CA ARG A 162 34.42 4.89 11.02
C ARG A 162 35.47 3.97 10.41
N ALA A 163 35.79 4.12 9.13
CA ALA A 163 36.84 3.32 8.50
C ALA A 163 38.22 3.54 9.14
N ASN A 164 38.49 4.72 9.71
CA ASN A 164 39.73 5.04 10.40
C ASN A 164 39.73 4.60 11.88
N HIS A 165 38.59 4.68 12.57
CA HIS A 165 38.51 4.40 14.02
C HIS A 165 38.01 3.00 14.35
N THR A 166 37.06 2.47 13.57
CA THR A 166 36.51 1.11 13.71
C THR A 166 36.50 0.36 12.36
N PRO A 167 37.69 0.10 11.77
CA PRO A 167 37.82 -0.47 10.42
C PRO A 167 37.19 -1.86 10.23
N ASP A 168 37.11 -2.63 11.30
CA ASP A 168 36.67 -4.04 11.30
C ASP A 168 35.19 -4.23 11.64
N ASP A 169 34.48 -3.16 12.03
CA ASP A 169 33.05 -3.20 12.30
C ASP A 169 32.29 -3.63 11.04
N ARG A 170 31.47 -4.67 11.16
CA ARG A 170 30.65 -5.19 10.07
C ARG A 170 29.42 -4.32 9.89
N LEU A 171 29.28 -3.71 8.72
CA LEU A 171 28.11 -2.89 8.39
C LEU A 171 27.07 -3.67 7.58
N PHE A 172 27.51 -4.53 6.66
CA PHE A 172 26.59 -5.24 5.77
C PHE A 172 26.97 -6.71 5.62
N THR A 173 25.98 -7.58 5.62
CA THR A 173 26.11 -8.99 5.18
C THR A 173 24.95 -9.34 4.26
N VAL A 174 25.23 -9.86 3.07
CA VAL A 174 24.20 -10.28 2.09
C VAL A 174 24.12 -11.80 2.01
N TYR A 175 22.90 -12.32 1.99
CA TYR A 175 22.63 -13.76 1.87
C TYR A 175 22.12 -14.17 0.47
N ASN A 176 22.48 -15.37 0.02
CA ASN A 176 21.94 -15.99 -1.20
C ASN A 176 20.80 -16.99 -0.91
N THR A 177 20.25 -17.56 -1.98
CA THR A 177 19.23 -18.63 -1.95
C THR A 177 19.67 -19.91 -1.24
N LYS A 178 20.97 -20.15 -1.05
CA LYS A 178 21.49 -21.30 -0.28
C LYS A 178 21.61 -21.01 1.22
N GLY A 179 21.24 -19.81 1.66
CA GLY A 179 21.42 -19.36 3.05
C GLY A 179 22.87 -19.14 3.45
N GLN A 180 23.77 -18.93 2.48
CA GLN A 180 25.17 -18.64 2.72
C GLN A 180 25.44 -17.13 2.63
N GLU A 181 26.37 -16.63 3.46
CA GLU A 181 26.88 -15.27 3.37
C GLU A 181 27.67 -15.10 2.07
N VAL A 182 27.12 -14.32 1.13
CA VAL A 182 27.74 -14.05 -0.18
C VAL A 182 28.81 -12.98 -0.05
N SER A 183 28.49 -11.94 0.71
CA SER A 183 29.37 -10.81 0.90
C SER A 183 29.18 -10.23 2.29
N THR A 184 30.29 -9.91 2.92
CA THR A 184 30.34 -9.11 4.15
C THR A 184 31.18 -7.87 3.84
N LEU A 185 30.74 -6.73 4.34
CA LEU A 185 31.45 -5.44 4.23
C LEU A 185 31.66 -4.87 5.62
N THR A 186 32.92 -4.70 5.99
CA THR A 186 33.30 -3.85 7.12
C THR A 186 33.37 -2.37 6.72
N CYS A 187 33.47 -1.46 7.68
CA CYS A 187 33.66 -0.03 7.43
C CYS A 187 34.82 0.23 6.45
N SER A 188 36.00 -0.35 6.73
CA SER A 188 37.18 -0.18 5.88
C SER A 188 37.03 -0.83 4.51
N GLN A 189 36.38 -2.00 4.43
CA GLN A 189 36.14 -2.68 3.16
C GLN A 189 35.14 -1.91 2.29
N LEU A 190 34.09 -1.34 2.89
CA LEU A 190 33.12 -0.51 2.21
C LEU A 190 33.79 0.75 1.67
N LEU A 191 34.56 1.47 2.50
CA LEU A 191 35.29 2.65 2.04
C LEU A 191 36.25 2.29 0.91
N ARG A 192 37.15 1.32 1.10
CA ARG A 192 38.11 0.92 0.05
C ARG A 192 37.46 0.42 -1.23
N ARG A 193 36.28 -0.21 -1.16
CA ARG A 193 35.52 -0.63 -2.35
C ARG A 193 34.85 0.57 -3.01
N SER A 194 34.29 1.49 -2.23
CA SER A 194 33.64 2.70 -2.73
C SER A 194 34.65 3.68 -3.33
N GLU A 195 35.83 3.83 -2.73
CA GLU A 195 36.95 4.59 -3.28
C GLU A 195 37.46 3.94 -4.56
N ARG A 196 37.65 2.61 -4.55
CA ARG A 196 38.00 1.88 -5.78
C ARG A 196 36.97 2.14 -6.85
N LEU A 197 35.68 1.92 -6.58
CA LEU A 197 34.54 2.28 -7.43
C LEU A 197 34.45 3.77 -7.76
N ALA A 198 34.96 4.68 -6.95
CA ALA A 198 34.97 6.12 -7.26
C ALA A 198 36.05 6.42 -8.31
N VAL A 199 37.26 5.84 -8.12
CA VAL A 199 38.32 5.79 -9.14
C VAL A 199 37.85 5.05 -10.39
N GLN A 200 37.05 4.01 -10.13
CA GLN A 200 36.46 3.03 -11.03
C GLN A 200 34.97 3.30 -11.21
N LEU A 201 34.54 4.54 -11.43
CA LEU A 201 33.26 4.76 -12.11
C LEU A 201 33.58 4.74 -13.61
N LYS A 202 34.46 3.83 -14.09
CA LYS A 202 34.32 2.37 -14.42
C LYS A 202 34.91 1.26 -13.47
N GLU A 203 34.05 0.36 -12.92
CA GLU A 203 34.23 -1.04 -12.36
C GLU A 203 33.77 -1.44 -10.92
N LYS A 204 33.12 -2.61 -10.90
CA LYS A 204 32.85 -3.72 -9.93
C LYS A 204 32.30 -3.36 -8.54
N GLY A 205 31.19 -3.91 -8.07
CA GLY A 205 30.67 -5.24 -8.39
C GLY A 205 29.97 -6.00 -7.25
N THR A 206 29.56 -5.36 -6.15
CA THR A 206 28.56 -5.89 -5.18
C THR A 206 27.64 -4.74 -4.77
N GLU A 207 26.81 -4.33 -5.72
CA GLU A 207 27.00 -3.02 -6.37
C GLU A 207 26.24 -1.86 -5.77
N LEU A 208 25.02 -2.05 -5.26
CA LEU A 208 24.17 -0.88 -5.00
C LEU A 208 24.74 0.02 -3.90
N VAL A 209 25.10 -0.55 -2.74
CA VAL A 209 25.62 0.22 -1.60
C VAL A 209 26.98 0.83 -1.95
N CYS A 210 27.91 0.04 -2.49
CA CYS A 210 29.24 0.57 -2.83
C CYS A 210 29.18 1.58 -3.98
N ALA A 211 28.35 1.37 -5.00
CA ALA A 211 28.16 2.32 -6.10
C ALA A 211 27.49 3.61 -5.61
N PHE A 212 26.53 3.51 -4.70
CA PHE A 212 25.92 4.67 -4.06
C PHE A 212 26.97 5.53 -3.35
N TYR A 213 27.78 4.93 -2.47
CA TYR A 213 28.85 5.67 -1.78
C TYR A 213 29.95 6.13 -2.73
N ALA A 214 30.25 5.38 -3.80
CA ALA A 214 31.18 5.83 -4.84
C ALA A 214 30.69 7.10 -5.54
N CYS A 215 29.39 7.16 -5.91
CA CYS A 215 28.78 8.36 -6.44
C CYS A 215 28.94 9.55 -5.48
N LEU A 216 28.64 9.34 -4.19
CA LEU A 216 28.79 10.40 -3.18
C LEU A 216 30.25 10.87 -3.03
N LEU A 217 31.23 9.96 -3.09
CA LEU A 217 32.66 10.29 -2.98
C LEU A 217 33.18 11.12 -4.17
N ILE A 218 32.58 10.98 -5.36
CA ILE A 218 32.93 11.81 -6.53
C ILE A 218 32.03 13.03 -6.71
N GLY A 219 31.08 13.27 -5.79
CA GLY A 219 30.09 14.33 -5.90
C GLY A 219 29.02 14.09 -6.98
N ALA A 220 28.80 12.86 -7.44
CA ALA A 220 27.69 12.54 -8.33
C ALA A 220 26.39 12.31 -7.53
N ILE A 221 25.24 12.58 -8.15
CA ILE A 221 23.93 12.29 -7.55
C ILE A 221 23.51 10.86 -7.94
N PRO A 222 23.54 9.89 -7.03
CA PRO A 222 23.04 8.55 -7.31
C PRO A 222 21.51 8.54 -7.49
N VAL A 223 21.04 7.68 -8.39
CA VAL A 223 19.63 7.40 -8.64
C VAL A 223 19.44 5.88 -8.57
N PRO A 224 19.06 5.33 -7.41
CA PRO A 224 18.77 3.91 -7.27
C PRO A 224 17.58 3.52 -8.14
N VAL A 225 17.73 2.49 -8.98
CA VAL A 225 16.66 1.99 -9.84
C VAL A 225 16.63 0.47 -9.79
N ARG A 226 15.42 -0.10 -9.72
CA ARG A 226 15.23 -1.54 -9.77
C ARG A 226 15.63 -2.08 -11.17
N PRO A 227 16.39 -3.18 -11.26
CA PRO A 227 16.78 -3.76 -12.55
C PRO A 227 15.57 -4.36 -13.29
N PRO A 228 15.61 -4.44 -14.63
CA PRO A 228 14.57 -5.07 -15.43
C PRO A 228 14.55 -6.58 -15.17
N ARG A 229 13.36 -7.18 -15.02
CA ARG A 229 13.18 -8.62 -14.83
C ARG A 229 12.65 -9.25 -16.13
N ILE A 230 13.13 -10.46 -16.45
CA ILE A 230 12.66 -11.24 -17.60
C ILE A 230 11.49 -12.12 -17.14
N ASP A 231 10.39 -12.09 -17.90
CA ASP A 231 9.25 -12.99 -17.66
C ASP A 231 9.66 -14.42 -17.97
N SER A 232 9.57 -15.31 -16.98
CA SER A 232 9.86 -16.74 -17.14
C SER A 232 8.60 -17.56 -17.45
N SER A 233 7.52 -16.93 -17.94
CA SER A 233 6.23 -17.58 -18.16
C SER A 233 5.46 -17.01 -19.34
N ALA A 234 5.73 -17.49 -20.55
CA ALA A 234 4.73 -17.59 -21.61
C ALA A 234 4.38 -19.08 -21.78
N PRO A 235 3.11 -19.50 -21.66
CA PRO A 235 2.71 -20.85 -22.01
C PRO A 235 2.48 -20.92 -23.53
N GLY A 236 3.39 -21.59 -24.25
CA GLY A 236 3.15 -22.00 -25.64
C GLY A 236 4.35 -21.86 -26.58
N GLY A 237 4.77 -22.98 -27.17
CA GLY A 237 5.68 -23.01 -28.34
C GLY A 237 7.10 -23.45 -28.02
N GLY A 238 7.45 -24.69 -28.39
CA GLY A 238 8.71 -25.35 -28.01
C GLY A 238 10.00 -24.64 -28.44
N SER A 239 10.88 -24.44 -27.47
CA SER A 239 12.28 -24.87 -27.50
C SER A 239 12.90 -24.42 -26.17
N SER A 240 13.20 -25.38 -25.31
CA SER A 240 13.80 -25.15 -24.00
C SER A 240 15.20 -24.55 -24.17
N VAL A 241 15.31 -23.23 -24.13
CA VAL A 241 16.58 -22.58 -23.77
C VAL A 241 16.64 -22.55 -22.26
N SER A 242 17.22 -23.60 -21.66
CA SER A 242 17.72 -23.54 -20.31
C SER A 242 18.74 -22.41 -20.24
N ALA A 243 18.34 -21.26 -19.68
CA ALA A 243 19.28 -20.29 -19.14
C ALA A 243 19.84 -20.89 -17.85
N THR A 244 20.77 -21.83 -18.03
CA THR A 244 21.70 -22.25 -17.00
C THR A 244 22.41 -20.98 -16.52
N ILE A 245 22.17 -20.56 -15.29
CA ILE A 245 23.07 -19.63 -14.61
C ILE A 245 24.39 -20.39 -14.47
N SER A 246 25.23 -20.24 -15.47
CA SER A 246 26.53 -20.89 -15.55
C SER A 246 27.44 -20.26 -14.51
N SER A 247 27.60 -20.95 -13.39
CA SER A 247 28.88 -21.03 -12.72
C SER A 247 29.90 -21.57 -13.74
N GLY A 248 30.70 -20.68 -14.33
CA GLY A 248 31.77 -21.03 -15.26
C GLY A 248 33.07 -21.43 -14.51
N PRO A 249 33.88 -22.33 -15.08
CA PRO A 249 34.87 -23.13 -14.36
C PRO A 249 36.24 -22.44 -14.25
N ILE A 250 36.99 -22.73 -13.19
CA ILE A 250 38.45 -22.52 -13.15
C ILE A 250 39.10 -23.89 -13.26
N GLY A 251 39.77 -24.12 -14.39
CA GLY A 251 40.55 -25.31 -14.70
C GLY A 251 41.79 -25.45 -13.82
N LEU A 252 42.01 -26.71 -13.46
CA LEU A 252 43.10 -27.35 -12.72
C LEU A 252 44.53 -26.98 -13.16
N LEU A 253 45.42 -26.96 -12.16
CA LEU A 253 46.80 -27.51 -12.07
C LEU A 253 47.15 -27.39 -10.56
N SER A 254 47.59 -28.38 -9.76
CA SER A 254 48.16 -29.72 -9.95
C SER A 254 48.37 -30.36 -8.54
N GLY A 255 48.13 -31.67 -8.36
CA GLY A 255 48.88 -32.52 -7.39
C GLY A 255 48.22 -32.95 -6.04
N PRO A 256 48.04 -34.27 -5.75
CA PRO A 256 47.33 -34.88 -4.57
C PRO A 256 48.32 -35.51 -3.53
N PRO A 257 48.02 -36.47 -2.58
CA PRO A 257 46.77 -37.24 -2.28
C PRO A 257 46.42 -37.56 -0.79
N GLY A 258 45.26 -38.23 -0.58
CA GLY A 258 44.87 -39.01 0.62
C GLY A 258 43.34 -39.12 0.77
N SER A 259 42.64 -40.09 0.14
CA SER A 259 42.40 -41.52 0.49
C SER A 259 41.19 -41.78 1.42
N GLY A 260 40.23 -42.58 0.92
CA GLY A 260 39.18 -43.32 1.67
C GLY A 260 37.74 -42.93 1.33
N SER A 261 37.03 -43.53 0.34
CA SER A 261 36.20 -44.78 0.40
C SER A 261 35.26 -44.83 1.62
N SER A 262 33.94 -45.09 1.56
CA SER A 262 33.16 -45.95 0.65
C SER A 262 31.63 -45.77 0.89
N SER A 263 30.83 -45.94 -0.18
CA SER A 263 29.58 -46.75 -0.33
C SER A 263 28.62 -46.91 0.87
N GLY A 264 27.29 -46.82 0.81
CA GLY A 264 26.29 -46.96 -0.26
C GLY A 264 25.15 -47.89 0.21
N ILE A 265 23.89 -47.64 -0.25
CA ILE A 265 22.75 -48.61 -0.38
C ILE A 265 21.99 -48.93 0.94
N SER A 266 20.67 -49.18 1.06
CA SER A 266 19.40 -48.90 0.35
C SER A 266 18.23 -49.46 1.20
N LEU A 267 17.03 -48.86 1.06
CA LEU A 267 15.66 -49.41 1.05
C LEU A 267 15.03 -50.27 2.20
N LEU A 268 13.80 -49.82 2.54
CA LEU A 268 12.52 -50.54 2.73
C LEU A 268 12.12 -51.24 4.05
N GLY A 269 10.81 -51.08 4.36
CA GLY A 269 9.98 -52.00 5.16
C GLY A 269 9.16 -51.30 6.25
N LEU A 270 7.94 -50.81 5.98
CA LEU A 270 6.63 -51.46 6.18
C LEU A 270 6.26 -51.85 7.64
N GLY A 271 5.16 -51.27 8.13
CA GLY A 271 4.06 -52.06 8.73
C GLY A 271 3.74 -51.89 10.22
N GLY A 272 2.50 -51.45 10.50
CA GLY A 272 1.61 -52.17 11.42
C GLY A 272 1.22 -51.56 12.78
N GLY A 273 -0.03 -51.06 12.87
CA GLY A 273 -1.08 -51.71 13.68
C GLY A 273 -1.39 -51.26 15.13
N GLY A 274 -2.64 -50.76 15.32
CA GLY A 274 -3.54 -50.96 16.49
C GLY A 274 -3.17 -50.30 17.83
N GLY A 275 -4.06 -49.80 18.71
CA GLY A 275 -5.51 -49.80 18.84
C GLY A 275 -5.89 -49.74 20.35
N HIS A 276 -7.02 -49.11 20.68
CA HIS A 276 -7.86 -49.21 21.91
C HIS A 276 -7.67 -48.28 23.15
N ASN A 277 -8.62 -47.32 23.25
CA ASN A 277 -9.68 -47.07 24.27
C ASN A 277 -9.42 -46.96 25.80
N GLY A 278 -10.01 -45.90 26.40
CA GLY A 278 -10.53 -45.91 27.79
C GLY A 278 -10.82 -44.54 28.49
N ASN A 279 -12.06 -44.02 28.35
CA ASN A 279 -12.93 -43.26 29.32
C ASN A 279 -12.34 -42.28 30.37
N SER A 280 -12.55 -40.94 30.31
CA SER A 280 -13.72 -40.05 30.69
C SER A 280 -13.71 -39.54 32.16
N PRO A 281 -14.49 -38.51 32.57
CA PRO A 281 -14.59 -37.09 32.12
C PRO A 281 -14.63 -36.07 33.31
N VAL A 282 -14.39 -34.76 33.14
CA VAL A 282 -15.07 -33.66 33.88
C VAL A 282 -15.03 -32.34 33.06
N SER A 283 -16.18 -31.68 33.07
CA SER A 283 -16.71 -30.52 32.35
C SER A 283 -16.11 -29.12 32.66
N GLY A 284 -16.14 -28.24 31.65
CA GLY A 284 -16.06 -26.78 31.78
C GLY A 284 -16.33 -26.10 30.42
N SER A 285 -17.56 -25.71 30.16
CA SER A 285 -18.10 -25.24 28.88
C SER A 285 -17.71 -23.78 28.55
N ALA A 286 -17.02 -23.57 27.42
CA ALA A 286 -16.90 -22.28 26.73
C ALA A 286 -17.46 -22.44 25.30
N GLY A 287 -18.34 -21.51 24.90
CA GLY A 287 -19.10 -21.53 23.65
C GLY A 287 -18.23 -21.61 22.41
N GLN A 288 -18.56 -22.57 21.55
CA GLN A 288 -17.88 -22.88 20.28
C GLN A 288 -18.00 -21.73 19.27
N LEU A 289 -16.86 -21.14 18.91
CA LEU A 289 -16.65 -20.55 17.59
C LEU A 289 -16.31 -21.70 16.63
N SER A 290 -17.16 -21.93 15.64
CA SER A 290 -17.01 -22.95 14.60
C SER A 290 -15.66 -22.82 13.89
N SER A 291 -14.76 -23.76 14.17
CA SER A 291 -13.50 -23.97 13.46
C SER A 291 -13.79 -24.59 12.08
N GLY A 292 -14.09 -23.73 11.10
CA GLY A 292 -14.02 -24.11 9.70
C GLY A 292 -12.55 -24.19 9.27
N THR A 293 -12.00 -25.41 9.24
CA THR A 293 -10.74 -25.72 8.56
C THR A 293 -10.94 -25.54 7.06
N GLY A 294 -10.79 -24.31 6.58
CA GLY A 294 -10.74 -24.00 5.15
C GLY A 294 -9.48 -24.59 4.54
N SER A 295 -9.62 -25.68 3.79
CA SER A 295 -8.58 -26.16 2.88
C SER A 295 -8.46 -25.15 1.73
N PHE A 296 -7.32 -24.45 1.67
CA PHE A 296 -7.03 -23.49 0.61
C PHE A 296 -6.58 -24.24 -0.65
N PRO A 297 -7.17 -24.00 -1.83
CA PRO A 297 -6.61 -24.48 -3.08
C PRO A 297 -5.21 -23.88 -3.28
N ASN A 298 -4.31 -24.64 -3.89
CA ASN A 298 -2.99 -24.17 -4.32
C ASN A 298 -3.16 -23.07 -5.37
N VAL A 299 -3.26 -21.80 -4.96
CA VAL A 299 -3.32 -20.67 -5.88
C VAL A 299 -1.91 -20.15 -6.12
N TYR A 300 -1.49 -20.18 -7.39
CA TYR A 300 -0.19 -19.76 -7.86
C TYR A 300 0.02 -18.24 -7.81
N PHE A 301 0.20 -17.69 -6.61
CA PHE A 301 0.49 -16.27 -6.42
C PHE A 301 1.99 -16.01 -6.56
N ARG A 302 2.45 -15.79 -7.80
CA ARG A 302 3.56 -14.85 -8.03
C ARG A 302 2.88 -13.50 -8.28
N PRO A 303 3.30 -12.39 -7.63
CA PRO A 303 2.84 -11.07 -8.07
C PRO A 303 3.17 -10.97 -9.56
N ASN A 304 2.33 -10.24 -10.30
CA ASN A 304 2.60 -9.93 -11.68
C ASN A 304 4.01 -9.32 -11.72
N THR A 305 5.00 -10.08 -12.22
CA THR A 305 6.29 -9.47 -12.52
C THR A 305 5.95 -8.41 -13.56
N PRO A 306 6.27 -7.13 -13.34
CA PRO A 306 6.05 -6.15 -14.38
C PRO A 306 6.70 -6.72 -15.63
N SER A 307 5.93 -6.83 -16.71
CA SER A 307 6.42 -7.43 -17.94
C SER A 307 7.75 -6.77 -18.30
N LEU A 308 8.60 -7.48 -19.04
CA LEU A 308 9.89 -6.89 -19.43
C LEU A 308 9.69 -5.48 -20.02
N ASP A 309 8.66 -5.30 -20.85
CA ASP A 309 8.27 -4.00 -21.41
C ASP A 309 7.89 -2.95 -20.34
N ALA A 310 7.00 -3.27 -19.41
CA ALA A 310 6.59 -2.35 -18.34
C ALA A 310 7.75 -1.97 -17.42
N SER A 311 8.63 -2.92 -17.13
CA SER A 311 9.87 -2.70 -16.37
C SER A 311 10.82 -1.76 -17.12
N LEU A 312 11.02 -1.98 -18.42
CA LEU A 312 11.90 -1.15 -19.26
C LEU A 312 11.36 0.28 -19.39
N ASP A 313 10.05 0.45 -19.60
CA ASP A 313 9.41 1.76 -19.68
C ASP A 313 9.60 2.55 -18.38
N LEU A 314 9.40 1.90 -17.22
CA LEU A 314 9.63 2.51 -15.92
C LEU A 314 11.09 2.98 -15.76
N ILE A 315 12.06 2.11 -16.05
CA ILE A 315 13.48 2.43 -15.93
C ILE A 315 13.86 3.58 -16.87
N TRP A 316 13.38 3.54 -18.11
CA TRP A 316 13.63 4.58 -19.09
C TRP A 316 13.06 5.93 -18.64
N ASN A 317 11.84 5.95 -18.11
CA ASN A 317 11.24 7.16 -17.57
C ASN A 317 12.08 7.70 -16.40
N VAL A 318 12.59 6.85 -15.51
CA VAL A 318 13.52 7.29 -14.46
C VAL A 318 14.80 7.87 -15.05
N VAL A 319 15.44 7.21 -16.02
CA VAL A 319 16.67 7.70 -16.67
C VAL A 319 16.45 9.04 -17.35
N LYS A 320 15.36 9.17 -18.11
CA LYS A 320 14.98 10.38 -18.84
C LYS A 320 14.68 11.54 -17.88
N HIS A 321 13.91 11.31 -16.82
CA HIS A 321 13.48 12.37 -15.90
C HIS A 321 14.50 12.71 -14.81
N SER A 322 15.42 11.80 -14.48
CA SER A 322 16.56 12.09 -13.63
C SER A 322 17.67 12.86 -14.34
N GLY A 323 17.71 12.81 -15.67
CA GLY A 323 18.82 13.38 -16.45
C GLY A 323 20.12 12.58 -16.30
N ALA A 324 20.03 11.28 -16.05
CA ALA A 324 21.18 10.43 -15.81
C ALA A 324 22.14 10.39 -17.02
N THR A 325 23.41 10.69 -16.78
CA THR A 325 24.47 10.72 -17.80
C THR A 325 25.21 9.39 -17.94
N VAL A 326 25.18 8.57 -16.89
CA VAL A 326 25.86 7.27 -16.79
C VAL A 326 24.94 6.28 -16.07
N ILE A 327 24.87 5.05 -16.58
CA ILE A 327 24.22 3.91 -15.92
C ILE A 327 25.30 2.93 -15.50
N PHE A 328 25.28 2.54 -14.22
CA PHE A 328 26.15 1.50 -13.69
C PHE A 328 25.35 0.21 -13.50
N THR A 329 25.78 -0.88 -14.13
CA THR A 329 25.04 -2.15 -14.07
C THR A 329 25.93 -3.36 -14.36
N GLN A 330 25.39 -4.56 -14.16
CA GLN A 330 26.07 -5.84 -14.38
C GLN A 330 26.01 -6.29 -15.84
N ASN A 331 27.04 -7.00 -16.30
CA ASN A 331 27.12 -7.56 -17.65
C ASN A 331 25.87 -8.35 -18.11
N ASN A 332 25.25 -9.11 -17.20
CA ASN A 332 23.99 -9.82 -17.49
C ASN A 332 22.85 -8.87 -17.88
N LEU A 333 22.70 -7.74 -17.19
CA LEU A 333 21.72 -6.71 -17.48
C LEU A 333 22.08 -5.91 -18.74
N ILE A 334 23.37 -5.69 -19.00
CA ILE A 334 23.81 -5.08 -20.28
C ILE A 334 23.42 -5.98 -21.46
N LYS A 335 23.62 -7.30 -21.34
CA LYS A 335 23.18 -8.26 -22.36
C LYS A 335 21.67 -8.24 -22.54
N LEU A 336 20.90 -8.09 -21.46
CA LEU A 336 19.46 -7.95 -21.52
C LEU A 336 19.03 -6.66 -22.23
N LEU A 337 19.64 -5.52 -21.92
CA LEU A 337 19.36 -4.25 -22.61
C LEU A 337 19.75 -4.28 -24.10
N LYS A 338 20.76 -5.07 -24.47
CA LYS A 338 21.16 -5.31 -25.87
C LYS A 338 20.33 -6.38 -26.58
N SER A 339 19.41 -7.04 -25.88
CA SER A 339 18.55 -8.06 -26.49
C SER A 339 17.63 -7.45 -27.55
N LYS A 340 17.20 -8.26 -28.52
CA LYS A 340 16.28 -7.80 -29.58
C LYS A 340 14.95 -7.30 -28.98
N GLU A 341 14.44 -7.99 -27.98
CA GLU A 341 13.20 -7.63 -27.27
C GLU A 341 13.31 -6.22 -26.64
N ALA A 342 14.37 -5.98 -25.85
CA ALA A 342 14.57 -4.67 -25.23
C ALA A 342 14.84 -3.55 -26.26
N THR A 343 15.62 -3.85 -27.30
CA THR A 343 15.99 -2.88 -28.35
C THR A 343 14.79 -2.50 -29.23
N ASN A 344 13.84 -3.41 -29.42
CA ASN A 344 12.59 -3.13 -30.13
C ASN A 344 11.70 -2.12 -29.38
N ARG A 345 11.74 -2.14 -28.04
CA ARG A 345 11.01 -1.19 -27.21
C ARG A 345 11.76 0.14 -27.10
N ILE A 346 13.03 0.08 -26.71
CA ILE A 346 13.90 1.25 -26.52
C ILE A 346 15.24 0.99 -27.19
N PRO A 347 15.52 1.65 -28.32
CA PRO A 347 16.78 1.51 -29.03
C PRO A 347 18.01 1.68 -28.11
N PHE A 348 18.97 0.76 -28.22
CA PHE A 348 20.15 0.74 -27.33
C PHE A 348 20.96 2.05 -27.35
N ASN A 349 20.93 2.77 -28.47
CA ASN A 349 21.60 4.06 -28.66
C ASN A 349 20.97 5.23 -27.87
N HIS A 350 19.74 5.09 -27.38
CA HIS A 350 19.09 6.11 -26.56
C HIS A 350 19.52 6.04 -25.10
N TRP A 351 20.06 4.91 -24.65
CA TRP A 351 20.55 4.77 -23.29
C TRP A 351 21.83 5.61 -23.10
N PRO A 352 22.01 6.24 -21.94
CA PRO A 352 23.24 6.93 -21.59
C PRO A 352 24.41 5.93 -21.47
N ILE A 353 25.61 6.42 -21.18
CA ILE A 353 26.81 5.58 -21.11
C ILE A 353 26.61 4.48 -20.07
N ILE A 354 26.54 3.23 -20.53
CA ILE A 354 26.39 2.05 -19.65
C ILE A 354 27.78 1.51 -19.32
N LEU A 355 28.10 1.48 -18.04
CA LEU A 355 29.34 0.93 -17.52
C LEU A 355 29.07 -0.47 -16.95
N ASP A 356 29.80 -1.45 -17.48
CA ASP A 356 29.83 -2.80 -16.91
C ASP A 356 30.59 -2.75 -15.59
N SER A 357 29.96 -3.29 -14.56
CA SER A 357 30.65 -3.54 -13.32
C SER A 357 31.83 -4.49 -13.56
N GLU A 358 31.76 -5.53 -14.38
CA GLU A 358 32.76 -6.60 -14.39
C GLU A 358 34.02 -6.46 -15.28
N GLU A 359 34.12 -5.46 -16.16
CA GLU A 359 35.03 -5.59 -17.32
C GLU A 359 36.45 -4.98 -17.18
N TYR A 360 36.75 -4.12 -16.20
CA TYR A 360 37.85 -3.15 -16.38
C TYR A 360 39.14 -3.32 -15.52
N ASN A 361 39.36 -4.47 -14.85
CA ASN A 361 40.31 -4.74 -13.73
C ASN A 361 41.83 -4.47 -13.96
N ARG A 362 42.25 -3.69 -14.98
CA ARG A 362 43.62 -3.69 -15.52
C ARG A 362 44.36 -2.35 -15.53
N ARG A 363 43.81 -1.22 -15.06
CA ARG A 363 44.57 0.06 -15.05
C ARG A 363 44.59 0.71 -13.66
N LYS A 364 45.78 0.82 -13.07
CA LYS A 364 46.03 1.67 -11.89
C LYS A 364 46.05 3.14 -12.35
N SER A 365 45.05 3.93 -11.97
CA SER A 365 45.15 5.40 -12.02
C SER A 365 45.33 5.94 -10.61
N ASN A 366 46.19 6.95 -10.46
CA ASN A 366 46.37 7.68 -9.21
C ASN A 366 45.25 8.73 -9.11
N PHE A 367 44.08 8.34 -8.63
CA PHE A 367 42.98 9.28 -8.38
C PHE A 367 43.04 9.78 -6.94
N THR A 368 43.08 11.09 -6.78
CA THR A 368 42.98 11.75 -5.47
C THR A 368 41.51 11.98 -5.18
N ILE A 369 41.01 11.37 -4.10
CA ILE A 369 39.64 11.59 -3.61
C ILE A 369 39.50 13.09 -3.33
N GLN A 370 38.65 13.77 -4.10
CA GLN A 370 38.26 15.14 -3.75
C GLN A 370 37.47 15.09 -2.45
N ALA A 371 37.73 16.07 -1.57
CA ALA A 371 36.97 16.21 -0.34
C ALA A 371 35.46 16.29 -0.66
N PRO A 372 34.59 15.75 0.22
CA PRO A 372 33.14 15.81 0.04
C PRO A 372 32.72 17.25 -0.27
N CYS A 373 32.15 17.47 -1.46
CA CYS A 373 31.80 18.81 -1.89
C CYS A 373 30.49 19.23 -1.20
N LEU A 374 30.58 20.11 -0.20
CA LEU A 374 29.42 20.75 0.44
C LEU A 374 28.61 21.60 -0.55
N ASP A 375 29.16 21.93 -1.74
CA ASP A 375 28.46 22.72 -2.75
C ASP A 375 27.32 21.94 -3.43
N GLN A 376 27.27 20.61 -3.31
CA GLN A 376 26.15 19.81 -3.82
C GLN A 376 25.20 19.40 -2.67
N PRO A 377 24.06 20.09 -2.51
CA PRO A 377 23.17 19.82 -1.39
C PRO A 377 22.43 18.48 -1.52
N ILE A 378 22.29 17.94 -2.74
CA ILE A 378 21.52 16.74 -3.05
C ILE A 378 22.36 15.48 -2.81
N ALA A 379 21.88 14.60 -1.93
CA ALA A 379 22.50 13.31 -1.66
C ALA A 379 22.08 12.25 -2.68
N TYR A 380 20.79 12.18 -3.06
CA TYR A 380 20.30 11.24 -4.07
C TYR A 380 18.91 11.62 -4.59
N LEU A 381 18.51 10.99 -5.69
CA LEU A 381 17.12 11.03 -6.17
C LEU A 381 16.43 9.70 -5.89
N ASP A 382 15.24 9.75 -5.30
CA ASP A 382 14.39 8.58 -5.09
C ASP A 382 13.21 8.66 -6.05
N PHE A 383 12.99 7.60 -6.83
CA PHE A 383 11.88 7.50 -7.78
C PHE A 383 11.03 6.29 -7.45
N ALA A 384 9.72 6.47 -7.51
CA ALA A 384 8.81 5.34 -7.50
C ALA A 384 7.54 5.59 -8.30
N ALA A 385 6.98 4.50 -8.82
CA ALA A 385 5.65 4.50 -9.41
C ALA A 385 4.59 4.52 -8.30
N SER A 386 3.66 5.47 -8.38
CA SER A 386 2.47 5.49 -7.55
C SER A 386 1.49 4.39 -7.98
N THR A 387 0.50 4.09 -7.13
CA THR A 387 -0.65 3.24 -7.48
C THR A 387 -1.50 3.82 -8.62
N THR A 388 -1.34 5.12 -8.88
CA THR A 388 -1.94 5.86 -9.99
C THR A 388 -1.20 5.68 -11.32
N GLY A 389 -0.13 4.88 -11.36
CA GLY A 389 0.65 4.62 -12.58
C GLY A 389 1.59 5.77 -12.98
N THR A 390 1.65 6.83 -12.19
CA THR A 390 2.56 7.96 -12.40
C THR A 390 3.88 7.71 -11.69
N LEU A 391 4.98 8.00 -12.37
CA LEU A 391 6.30 8.04 -11.78
C LEU A 391 6.49 9.39 -11.07
N THR A 392 6.83 9.35 -9.79
CA THR A 392 7.18 10.53 -8.99
C THR A 392 8.59 10.36 -8.46
N GLY A 393 9.37 11.42 -8.54
CA GLY A 393 10.71 11.49 -7.97
C GLY A 393 10.77 12.50 -6.82
N ILE A 394 11.76 12.37 -5.95
CA ILE A 394 12.10 13.37 -4.94
C ILE A 394 13.59 13.65 -4.93
N ARG A 395 13.95 14.91 -4.65
CA ARG A 395 15.32 15.30 -4.33
C ARG A 395 15.54 15.18 -2.83
N VAL A 396 16.45 14.30 -2.44
CA VAL A 396 16.81 14.08 -1.04
C VAL A 396 18.17 14.71 -0.79
N THR A 397 18.21 15.70 0.10
CA THR A 397 19.45 16.40 0.47
C THR A 397 20.21 15.68 1.57
N HIS A 398 21.50 16.00 1.72
CA HIS A 398 22.31 15.46 2.81
C HIS A 398 21.73 15.77 4.20
N GLN A 399 21.14 16.96 4.37
CA GLN A 399 20.46 17.35 5.62
C GLN A 399 19.26 16.45 5.92
N VAL A 400 18.43 16.15 4.91
CA VAL A 400 17.28 15.24 5.06
C VAL A 400 17.74 13.84 5.43
N VAL A 401 18.79 13.34 4.78
CA VAL A 401 19.39 12.03 5.09
C VAL A 401 19.88 11.98 6.53
N TYR A 402 20.65 12.99 6.96
CA TYR A 402 21.16 13.08 8.31
C TYR A 402 20.02 13.11 9.35
N ALA A 403 19.03 13.97 9.15
CA ALA A 403 17.88 14.09 10.04
C ALA A 403 17.09 12.78 10.15
N LEU A 404 16.84 12.10 9.02
CA LEU A 404 16.13 10.83 8.97
C LEU A 404 16.90 9.72 9.69
N CYS A 405 18.18 9.54 9.40
CA CYS A 405 19.00 8.53 10.05
C CYS A 405 19.13 8.79 11.56
N ARG A 406 19.22 10.06 11.99
CA ARG A 406 19.22 10.44 13.41
C ARG A 406 17.90 10.08 14.09
N ALA A 407 16.76 10.38 13.46
CA ALA A 407 15.45 10.04 13.99
C ALA A 407 15.27 8.51 14.13
N GLN A 408 15.69 7.74 13.11
CA GLN A 408 15.68 6.27 13.13
C GLN A 408 16.59 5.70 14.23
N LYS A 409 17.81 6.24 14.39
CA LYS A 409 18.75 5.83 15.42
C LYS A 409 18.14 5.91 16.82
N ILE A 410 17.52 7.04 17.13
CA ILE A 410 16.90 7.32 18.43
C ILE A 410 15.61 6.50 18.62
N GLN A 411 14.83 6.30 17.56
CA GLN A 411 13.57 5.58 17.64
C GLN A 411 13.76 4.07 17.80
N CYS A 412 14.64 3.47 17.00
CA CYS A 412 14.89 2.04 16.99
C CYS A 412 16.04 1.62 17.91
N GLU A 413 16.72 2.58 18.55
CA GLU A 413 17.88 2.33 19.43
C GLU A 413 18.99 1.58 18.69
N PHE A 414 19.33 2.06 17.49
CA PHE A 414 20.39 1.47 16.69
C PHE A 414 21.77 1.92 17.20
N TYR A 415 22.61 0.93 17.50
CA TYR A 415 23.97 1.11 17.99
C TYR A 415 24.90 0.08 17.30
N PRO A 416 26.23 0.27 17.32
CA PRO A 416 27.15 -0.64 16.64
C PRO A 416 27.05 -2.12 17.02
N THR A 417 26.60 -2.42 18.24
CA THR A 417 26.40 -3.81 18.72
C THR A 417 25.08 -4.43 18.28
N ARG A 418 24.21 -3.70 17.58
CA ARG A 418 22.93 -4.21 17.09
C ARG A 418 23.10 -4.87 15.73
N GLU A 419 22.43 -6.00 15.56
CA GLU A 419 22.19 -6.62 14.26
C GLU A 419 20.73 -6.39 13.84
N VAL A 420 20.52 -6.04 12.58
CA VAL A 420 19.20 -5.75 12.00
C VAL A 420 19.01 -6.57 10.75
N VAL A 421 17.92 -7.35 10.66
CA VAL A 421 17.61 -8.14 9.45
C VAL A 421 16.63 -7.38 8.56
N LEU A 422 16.99 -7.21 7.29
CA LEU A 422 16.20 -6.49 6.30
C LEU A 422 15.81 -7.43 5.14
N SER A 423 14.50 -7.65 4.97
CA SER A 423 13.91 -8.27 3.78
C SER A 423 12.96 -7.27 3.12
N LEU A 424 13.57 -6.21 2.61
CA LEU A 424 12.91 -5.05 1.99
C LEU A 424 13.45 -4.85 0.57
N ASP A 425 12.69 -4.13 -0.25
CA ASP A 425 13.19 -3.70 -1.55
C ASP A 425 14.15 -2.52 -1.39
N PRO A 426 15.37 -2.58 -1.99
CA PRO A 426 16.42 -1.62 -1.71
C PRO A 426 16.45 -0.46 -2.71
N TYR A 427 15.38 -0.16 -3.45
CA TYR A 427 15.44 0.83 -4.54
C TYR A 427 14.68 2.12 -4.28
N SER A 428 13.73 2.14 -3.34
CA SER A 428 12.94 3.34 -3.03
C SER A 428 12.47 3.40 -1.58
N GLY A 429 12.09 4.59 -1.13
CA GLY A 429 11.37 4.81 0.12
C GLY A 429 12.18 4.51 1.39
N LEU A 430 11.46 4.14 2.45
CA LEU A 430 12.06 3.73 3.72
C LEU A 430 12.93 2.47 3.57
N GLY A 431 12.59 1.59 2.64
CA GLY A 431 13.37 0.37 2.33
C GLY A 431 14.80 0.70 1.92
N PHE A 432 14.97 1.61 0.94
CA PHE A 432 16.29 2.08 0.52
C PHE A 432 17.08 2.73 1.66
N THR A 433 16.43 3.59 2.45
CA THR A 433 17.08 4.29 3.56
C THR A 433 17.65 3.31 4.59
N LEU A 434 16.84 2.34 5.05
CA LEU A 434 17.26 1.32 6.00
C LEU A 434 18.37 0.43 5.42
N TRP A 435 18.28 0.11 4.13
CA TRP A 435 19.19 -0.79 3.45
C TRP A 435 20.59 -0.20 3.21
N THR A 436 20.70 1.11 2.99
CA THR A 436 21.93 1.74 2.48
C THR A 436 22.49 2.81 3.42
N LEU A 437 21.62 3.57 4.10
CA LEU A 437 22.00 4.81 4.79
C LEU A 437 22.13 4.59 6.30
N THR A 438 21.12 3.95 6.91
CA THR A 438 20.98 3.90 8.38
C THR A 438 22.11 3.14 9.08
N SER A 439 22.63 2.07 8.48
CA SER A 439 23.73 1.27 9.05
C SER A 439 25.05 2.03 9.11
N VAL A 440 25.40 2.79 8.07
CA VAL A 440 26.60 3.63 8.05
C VAL A 440 26.50 4.75 9.09
N TYR A 441 25.33 5.39 9.19
CA TYR A 441 25.09 6.41 10.20
C TYR A 441 25.19 5.86 11.63
N CYS A 442 24.45 4.79 11.92
CA CYS A 442 24.35 4.24 13.28
C CYS A 442 25.54 3.35 13.68
N GLY A 443 26.24 2.78 12.70
CA GLY A 443 27.29 1.77 12.87
C GLY A 443 26.80 0.35 13.10
N HIS A 444 25.48 0.11 13.06
CA HIS A 444 24.90 -1.21 13.32
C HIS A 444 25.12 -2.17 12.14
N HIS A 445 25.06 -3.47 12.39
CA HIS A 445 25.22 -4.49 11.35
C HIS A 445 23.89 -4.80 10.68
N SER A 446 23.76 -4.47 9.39
CA SER A 446 22.60 -4.81 8.55
C SER A 446 22.80 -6.14 7.83
N VAL A 447 21.93 -7.10 8.14
CA VAL A 447 21.83 -8.39 7.46
C VAL A 447 20.77 -8.29 6.37
N LEU A 448 21.22 -8.32 5.12
CA LEU A 448 20.46 -8.00 3.93
C LEU A 448 20.02 -9.28 3.21
N ILE A 449 18.71 -9.42 3.01
CA ILE A 449 18.10 -10.56 2.35
C ILE A 449 17.25 -10.03 1.19
N PRO A 450 17.78 -10.05 -0.04
CA PRO A 450 17.06 -9.51 -1.19
C PRO A 450 15.69 -10.17 -1.37
N PRO A 451 14.62 -9.42 -1.70
CA PRO A 451 13.29 -10.01 -1.90
C PRO A 451 13.27 -11.14 -2.94
N SER A 452 14.08 -11.03 -4.00
CA SER A 452 14.23 -12.10 -5.01
C SER A 452 14.75 -13.42 -4.45
N VAL A 453 15.50 -13.38 -3.33
CA VAL A 453 15.94 -14.58 -2.62
C VAL A 453 14.78 -15.15 -1.80
N THR A 454 14.05 -14.30 -1.09
CA THR A 454 12.89 -14.69 -0.28
C THR A 454 11.72 -15.22 -1.13
N GLU A 455 11.59 -14.77 -2.37
CA GLU A 455 10.66 -15.32 -3.37
C GLU A 455 10.93 -16.80 -3.66
N ILE A 456 12.21 -17.20 -3.71
CA ILE A 456 12.62 -18.57 -3.99
C ILE A 456 12.63 -19.41 -2.71
N VAL A 457 13.09 -18.84 -1.60
CA VAL A 457 13.26 -19.51 -0.29
C VAL A 457 12.59 -18.66 0.81
N PRO A 458 11.27 -18.83 1.04
CA PRO A 458 10.48 -17.93 1.89
C PRO A 458 10.78 -18.07 3.40
N ASP A 459 11.33 -19.19 3.87
CA ASP A 459 11.74 -19.40 5.26
C ASP A 459 13.10 -18.79 5.60
N LEU A 460 13.89 -18.39 4.61
CA LEU A 460 15.29 -18.02 4.82
C LEU A 460 15.46 -16.86 5.81
N TRP A 461 14.66 -15.81 5.66
CA TRP A 461 14.81 -14.62 6.50
C TRP A 461 14.42 -14.89 7.96
N LEU A 462 13.37 -15.69 8.20
CA LEU A 462 13.01 -16.14 9.55
C LEU A 462 14.08 -17.06 10.14
N THR A 463 14.65 -17.94 9.32
CA THR A 463 15.74 -18.83 9.71
C THR A 463 16.97 -18.03 10.14
N ILE A 464 17.34 -17.00 9.38
CA ILE A 464 18.45 -16.10 9.71
C ILE A 464 18.16 -15.32 10.99
N CYS A 465 16.95 -14.77 11.15
CA CYS A 465 16.54 -14.10 12.39
C CYS A 465 16.72 -15.01 13.62
N SER A 466 16.34 -16.29 13.49
CA SER A 466 16.50 -17.30 14.55
C SER A 466 17.97 -17.63 14.82
N GLN A 467 18.75 -17.92 13.77
CA GLN A 467 20.17 -18.31 13.90
C GLN A 467 21.01 -17.21 14.53
N ARG A 468 20.74 -15.96 14.14
CA ARG A 468 21.45 -14.77 14.63
C ARG A 468 20.87 -14.22 15.94
N LYS A 469 19.72 -14.73 16.39
CA LYS A 469 18.98 -14.24 17.57
C LYS A 469 18.75 -12.72 17.52
N VAL A 470 18.34 -12.24 16.35
CA VAL A 470 18.17 -10.81 16.08
C VAL A 470 16.99 -10.24 16.85
N ARG A 471 17.15 -9.00 17.32
CA ARG A 471 16.10 -8.23 18.02
C ARG A 471 15.16 -7.53 17.04
N ASP A 472 15.73 -6.89 16.02
CA ASP A 472 15.04 -5.97 15.12
C ASP A 472 15.06 -6.50 13.69
N ALA A 473 13.89 -6.64 13.08
CA ALA A 473 13.72 -7.10 11.72
C ALA A 473 12.72 -6.23 10.96
N PHE A 474 12.92 -6.10 9.65
CA PHE A 474 12.03 -5.34 8.78
C PHE A 474 11.67 -6.16 7.55
N CYS A 475 10.39 -6.15 7.19
CA CYS A 475 9.89 -6.83 5.99
C CYS A 475 8.79 -6.00 5.32
N SER A 476 8.51 -6.28 4.05
CA SER A 476 7.36 -5.70 3.36
C SER A 476 6.09 -6.53 3.58
N HIS A 477 4.92 -5.96 3.30
CA HIS A 477 3.67 -6.74 3.25
C HIS A 477 3.80 -7.94 2.31
N TYR A 478 4.51 -7.77 1.18
CA TYR A 478 4.79 -8.84 0.24
C TYR A 478 5.56 -10.02 0.88
N THR A 479 6.70 -9.75 1.53
CA THR A 479 7.50 -10.78 2.20
C THR A 479 6.70 -11.50 3.29
N MET A 480 5.90 -10.75 4.06
CA MET A 480 5.05 -11.30 5.11
C MET A 480 3.95 -12.23 4.54
N GLU A 481 3.36 -11.86 3.42
CA GLU A 481 2.34 -12.66 2.74
C GLU A 481 2.90 -13.95 2.16
N LEU A 482 4.05 -13.88 1.48
CA LEU A 482 4.78 -15.06 1.02
C LEU A 482 5.06 -16.02 2.18
N ALA A 483 5.61 -15.51 3.28
CA ALA A 483 5.92 -16.32 4.45
C ALA A 483 4.65 -16.97 5.03
N THR A 484 3.56 -16.22 5.20
CA THR A 484 2.30 -16.74 5.73
C THR A 484 1.76 -17.88 4.86
N ARG A 485 1.68 -17.68 3.55
CA ARG A 485 1.08 -18.67 2.63
C ARG A 485 1.92 -19.94 2.48
N TYR A 486 3.22 -19.79 2.20
CA TYR A 486 4.09 -20.95 1.94
C TYR A 486 4.41 -21.74 3.21
N LEU A 487 4.67 -21.04 4.32
CA LEU A 487 5.17 -21.69 5.53
C LEU A 487 4.07 -22.31 6.38
N THR A 488 2.80 -21.99 6.13
CA THR A 488 1.66 -22.66 6.78
C THR A 488 1.74 -24.19 6.64
N LYS A 489 2.12 -24.69 5.45
CA LYS A 489 2.25 -26.14 5.20
C LYS A 489 3.56 -26.73 5.74
N GLN A 490 4.57 -25.89 5.96
CA GLN A 490 5.92 -26.32 6.35
C GLN A 490 6.20 -26.13 7.85
N MET A 491 5.20 -25.73 8.64
CA MET A 491 5.39 -25.37 10.05
C MET A 491 6.00 -26.49 10.90
N SER A 492 5.66 -27.76 10.63
CA SER A 492 6.27 -28.92 11.29
C SER A 492 7.76 -29.06 10.99
N ILE A 493 8.18 -28.76 9.75
CA ILE A 493 9.59 -28.79 9.33
C ILE A 493 10.36 -27.68 10.02
N LEU A 494 9.78 -26.48 10.12
CA LEU A 494 10.40 -25.35 10.82
C LEU A 494 10.63 -25.66 12.31
N LYS A 495 9.70 -26.37 12.95
CA LYS A 495 9.85 -26.85 14.33
C LYS A 495 10.94 -27.92 14.47
N GLN A 496 11.01 -28.86 13.53
CA GLN A 496 12.08 -29.88 13.50
C GLN A 496 13.46 -29.26 13.30
N ARG A 497 13.55 -28.11 12.60
CA ARG A 497 14.77 -27.31 12.45
C ARG A 497 15.08 -26.40 13.64
N GLU A 498 14.29 -26.49 14.72
CA GLU A 498 14.45 -25.71 15.96
C GLU A 498 14.48 -24.18 15.74
N ILE A 499 13.72 -23.69 14.75
CA ILE A 499 13.63 -22.25 14.47
C ILE A 499 12.84 -21.56 15.61
N SER A 500 13.45 -20.58 16.26
CA SER A 500 12.84 -19.76 17.31
C SER A 500 12.90 -18.27 16.98
N LEU A 501 11.75 -17.62 17.05
CA LEU A 501 11.57 -16.18 16.82
C LEU A 501 11.41 -15.39 18.13
N SER A 502 11.70 -16.02 19.27
CA SER A 502 11.58 -15.42 20.62
C SER A 502 12.53 -14.25 20.87
N SER A 503 13.62 -14.13 20.10
CA SER A 503 14.55 -13.00 20.17
C SER A 503 14.00 -11.72 19.57
N ILE A 504 13.04 -11.83 18.64
CA ILE A 504 12.49 -10.68 17.91
C ILE A 504 11.61 -9.87 18.85
N ARG A 505 11.96 -8.59 19.01
CA ARG A 505 11.20 -7.61 19.80
C ARG A 505 10.59 -6.50 18.96
N SER A 506 11.12 -6.28 17.76
CA SER A 506 10.57 -5.35 16.78
C SER A 506 10.65 -5.99 15.40
N LEU A 507 9.49 -6.35 14.85
CA LEU A 507 9.31 -6.74 13.46
C LEU A 507 8.42 -5.67 12.82
N VAL A 508 9.03 -4.74 12.09
CA VAL A 508 8.29 -3.66 11.44
C VAL A 508 7.97 -4.02 10.01
N VAL A 509 6.69 -3.97 9.66
CA VAL A 509 6.22 -4.10 8.28
C VAL A 509 6.25 -2.73 7.62
N VAL A 510 7.12 -2.58 6.62
CA VAL A 510 7.26 -1.34 5.85
C VAL A 510 6.19 -1.29 4.76
N ALA A 511 5.36 -0.24 4.81
CA ALA A 511 4.27 0.00 3.88
C ALA A 511 4.07 1.51 3.66
N GLU A 512 3.65 1.89 2.45
CA GLU A 512 3.22 3.25 2.09
C GLU A 512 1.68 3.28 1.89
N GLU A 513 0.94 2.38 2.57
CA GLU A 513 -0.52 2.22 2.47
C GLU A 513 -1.17 1.94 3.84
N ARG A 514 -2.50 1.80 3.87
CA ARG A 514 -3.24 1.40 5.08
C ARG A 514 -2.74 0.04 5.60
N PRO A 515 -2.38 -0.10 6.90
CA PRO A 515 -1.95 -1.36 7.48
C PRO A 515 -2.89 -2.56 7.21
N ARG A 516 -2.34 -3.66 6.67
CA ARG A 516 -3.09 -4.91 6.41
C ARG A 516 -3.26 -5.75 7.68
N ILE A 517 -4.28 -5.44 8.47
CA ILE A 517 -4.53 -6.07 9.78
C ILE A 517 -4.73 -7.57 9.69
N HIS A 518 -5.48 -8.04 8.69
CA HIS A 518 -5.76 -9.48 8.53
C HIS A 518 -4.47 -10.27 8.29
N LEU A 519 -3.62 -9.80 7.38
CA LEU A 519 -2.32 -10.39 7.09
C LEU A 519 -1.41 -10.40 8.33
N THR A 520 -1.29 -9.26 9.01
CA THR A 520 -0.46 -9.10 10.21
C THR A 520 -0.92 -10.03 11.34
N SER A 521 -2.24 -10.14 11.54
CA SER A 521 -2.84 -11.02 12.55
C SER A 521 -2.63 -12.51 12.20
N MET A 522 -2.78 -12.87 10.93
CA MET A 522 -2.58 -14.23 10.45
C MET A 522 -1.12 -14.67 10.61
N PHE A 523 -0.18 -13.82 10.19
CA PHE A 523 1.26 -14.05 10.36
C PHE A 523 1.62 -14.24 11.84
N THR A 524 1.19 -13.32 12.70
CA THR A 524 1.46 -13.38 14.13
C THR A 524 0.92 -14.66 14.76
N LYS A 525 -0.33 -15.03 14.43
CA LYS A 525 -0.95 -16.25 14.94
C LYS A 525 -0.20 -17.50 14.48
N LEU A 526 0.19 -17.54 13.21
CA LEU A 526 0.90 -18.68 12.61
C LEU A 526 2.27 -18.92 13.28
N PHE A 527 3.04 -17.86 13.48
CA PHE A 527 4.41 -17.94 14.03
C PHE A 527 4.47 -17.82 15.56
N SER A 528 3.32 -17.67 16.24
CA SER A 528 3.25 -17.70 17.72
C SER A 528 3.86 -18.97 18.31
N SER A 529 3.69 -20.12 17.64
CA SER A 529 4.26 -21.39 18.08
C SER A 529 5.78 -21.51 17.93
N LEU A 530 6.42 -20.58 17.20
CA LEU A 530 7.88 -20.43 17.12
C LEU A 530 8.39 -19.35 18.10
N GLY A 531 7.53 -18.76 18.93
CA GLY A 531 7.89 -17.75 19.93
C GLY A 531 7.74 -16.29 19.48
N LEU A 532 7.17 -16.03 18.30
CA LEU A 532 6.87 -14.66 17.88
C LEU A 532 5.72 -14.08 18.72
N THR A 533 5.96 -12.93 19.36
CA THR A 533 4.94 -12.25 20.16
C THR A 533 4.19 -11.22 19.32
N GLY A 534 2.88 -11.06 19.55
CA GLY A 534 2.08 -10.07 18.81
C GLY A 534 2.55 -8.64 19.01
N ARG A 535 3.02 -8.30 20.21
CA ARG A 535 3.65 -7.01 20.52
C ARG A 535 4.87 -6.69 19.64
N ALA A 536 5.60 -7.70 19.17
CA ALA A 536 6.78 -7.47 18.35
C ALA A 536 6.40 -6.99 16.94
N VAL A 537 5.23 -7.35 16.42
CA VAL A 537 4.81 -7.04 15.06
C VAL A 537 4.13 -5.67 15.00
N SER A 538 4.62 -4.80 14.15
CA SER A 538 4.12 -3.43 14.00
C SER A 538 4.22 -2.97 12.54
N THR A 539 3.68 -1.80 12.23
CA THR A 539 3.78 -1.20 10.90
C THR A 539 4.50 0.15 10.94
N SER A 540 4.96 0.62 9.78
CA SER A 540 5.47 1.97 9.59
C SER A 540 4.62 2.72 8.57
N PHE A 541 4.71 4.04 8.56
CA PHE A 541 4.15 4.86 7.50
C PHE A 541 5.16 5.89 7.01
N GLY A 542 5.26 5.97 5.69
CA GLY A 542 6.05 6.94 4.95
C GLY A 542 5.41 7.19 3.59
N CYS A 543 5.82 8.26 2.92
CA CYS A 543 5.35 8.64 1.60
C CYS A 543 6.42 9.48 0.88
N ARG A 544 6.17 9.90 -0.36
CA ARG A 544 7.17 10.67 -1.12
C ARG A 544 7.54 11.99 -0.47
N VAL A 545 6.60 12.72 0.11
CA VAL A 545 6.91 14.00 0.78
C VAL A 545 7.66 13.84 2.10
N ASN A 546 7.61 12.65 2.71
CA ASN A 546 8.35 12.30 3.91
C ASN A 546 8.56 10.78 4.00
N LEU A 547 9.80 10.35 3.79
CA LEU A 547 10.18 8.93 3.70
C LEU A 547 9.87 8.11 4.95
N ALA A 548 9.73 8.74 6.12
CA ALA A 548 9.36 8.06 7.35
C ALA A 548 8.66 9.02 8.32
N ILE A 549 7.35 8.89 8.43
CA ILE A 549 6.52 9.66 9.37
C ILE A 549 6.46 8.92 10.72
N SER A 550 6.21 7.61 10.66
CA SER A 550 6.11 6.74 11.83
C SER A 550 6.84 5.43 11.65
N LEU A 551 7.50 4.99 12.72
CA LEU A 551 8.32 3.78 12.81
C LEU A 551 8.35 3.30 14.27
N GLN A 552 8.11 2.01 14.51
CA GLN A 552 8.04 1.47 15.87
C GLN A 552 9.35 0.79 16.27
N GLY A 553 10.00 1.27 17.34
CA GLY A 553 11.14 0.60 17.96
C GLY A 553 10.74 -0.39 19.06
N ALA A 554 11.66 -1.26 19.49
CA ALA A 554 11.39 -2.31 20.48
C ALA A 554 10.86 -1.80 21.85
N SER A 555 11.24 -0.59 22.24
CA SER A 555 10.81 0.07 23.49
C SER A 555 9.49 0.84 23.35
N SER A 556 8.85 0.79 22.18
CA SER A 556 7.58 1.49 21.92
C SER A 556 6.40 0.80 22.62
N PRO A 557 5.30 1.53 22.86
CA PRO A 557 4.03 0.92 23.23
C PRO A 557 3.57 -0.08 22.16
N GLU A 558 2.70 -1.01 22.56
CA GLU A 558 2.08 -1.96 21.62
C GLU A 558 1.17 -1.22 20.64
N SER A 559 1.12 -1.69 19.40
CA SER A 559 0.33 -1.03 18.34
C SER A 559 -1.17 -1.10 18.67
N THR A 560 -1.83 0.05 18.67
CA THR A 560 -3.25 0.13 19.03
C THR A 560 -4.13 -0.25 17.84
N THR A 561 -5.23 -0.97 18.10
CA THR A 561 -6.28 -1.24 17.11
C THR A 561 -7.58 -0.55 17.53
N VAL A 562 -8.26 0.07 16.59
CA VAL A 562 -9.52 0.79 16.82
C VAL A 562 -10.58 0.30 15.85
N TYR A 563 -11.85 0.35 16.30
CA TYR A 563 -12.99 0.05 15.46
C TYR A 563 -13.72 1.35 15.17
N VAL A 564 -13.85 1.69 13.90
CA VAL A 564 -14.48 2.93 13.44
C VAL A 564 -15.74 2.65 12.64
N ASP A 565 -16.71 3.55 12.72
CA ASP A 565 -17.94 3.48 11.96
C ASP A 565 -17.69 3.80 10.48
N ARG A 566 -17.92 2.80 9.61
CA ARG A 566 -17.79 2.96 8.15
C ARG A 566 -18.71 4.03 7.60
N VAL A 567 -19.91 4.20 8.17
CA VAL A 567 -20.90 5.18 7.69
C VAL A 567 -20.44 6.60 8.02
N SER A 568 -19.92 6.81 9.22
CA SER A 568 -19.31 8.09 9.62
C SER A 568 -18.07 8.42 8.78
N LEU A 569 -17.21 7.44 8.49
CA LEU A 569 -16.01 7.62 7.67
C LEU A 569 -16.32 8.13 6.25
N ARG A 570 -17.44 7.69 5.65
CA ARG A 570 -17.90 8.16 4.32
C ARG A 570 -18.19 9.66 4.29
N ASN A 571 -18.44 10.25 5.45
CA ASN A 571 -18.77 11.66 5.65
C ASN A 571 -17.61 12.44 6.31
N ASP A 572 -16.38 11.94 6.17
CA ASP A 572 -15.16 12.52 6.75
C ASP A 572 -15.21 12.69 8.28
N ARG A 573 -15.91 11.78 8.97
CA ARG A 573 -15.99 11.75 10.43
C ARG A 573 -15.45 10.44 11.00
N VAL A 574 -14.79 10.54 12.13
CA VAL A 574 -14.28 9.41 12.89
C VAL A 574 -15.15 9.22 14.11
N LYS A 575 -15.89 8.11 14.12
CA LYS A 575 -16.67 7.67 15.28
C LYS A 575 -16.20 6.28 15.68
N LEU A 576 -15.78 6.14 16.93
CA LEU A 576 -15.38 4.85 17.48
C LEU A 576 -16.61 3.99 17.76
N LEU A 577 -16.47 2.70 17.47
CA LEU A 577 -17.46 1.66 17.74
C LEU A 577 -16.84 0.56 18.59
N GLU A 578 -17.70 -0.29 19.12
CA GLU A 578 -17.27 -1.53 19.75
C GLU A 578 -16.97 -2.60 18.71
N LYS A 579 -16.06 -3.51 19.07
CA LYS A 579 -15.71 -4.67 18.26
C LYS A 579 -16.97 -5.52 18.00
N GLY A 580 -17.23 -5.83 16.73
CA GLY A 580 -18.37 -6.67 16.33
C GLY A 580 -19.61 -5.87 15.92
N SER A 581 -19.60 -4.54 16.03
CA SER A 581 -20.68 -3.70 15.50
C SER A 581 -20.85 -3.92 13.98
N PRO A 582 -22.08 -3.90 13.43
CA PRO A 582 -22.36 -4.27 12.03
C PRO A 582 -21.65 -3.37 11.00
N HIS A 583 -21.37 -2.12 11.36
CA HIS A 583 -20.64 -1.16 10.51
C HIS A 583 -19.19 -0.91 10.97
N SER A 584 -18.65 -1.75 11.86
CA SER A 584 -17.29 -1.56 12.36
C SER A 584 -16.23 -1.90 11.30
N LEU A 585 -15.31 -0.99 11.08
CA LEU A 585 -14.07 -1.20 10.35
C LEU A 585 -12.92 -1.21 11.35
N CYS A 586 -12.13 -2.27 11.37
CA CYS A 586 -10.93 -2.34 12.18
C CYS A 586 -9.80 -1.58 11.49
N LEU A 587 -9.15 -0.67 12.21
CA LEU A 587 -7.95 0.06 11.80
C LEU A 587 -6.83 -0.18 12.81
N MET A 588 -5.60 -0.29 12.32
CA MET A 588 -4.40 -0.47 13.14
C MET A 588 -3.54 0.78 13.02
N GLU A 589 -2.93 1.14 14.13
CA GLU A 589 -1.95 2.22 14.20
C GLU A 589 -0.82 2.00 13.18
N SER A 590 -0.44 3.08 12.48
CA SER A 590 0.59 3.04 11.43
C SER A 590 2.02 3.20 11.97
N GLY A 591 2.22 2.87 13.24
CA GLY A 591 3.48 3.00 14.00
C GLY A 591 3.58 4.30 14.81
N LYS A 592 4.62 4.37 15.64
CA LYS A 592 4.91 5.54 16.49
C LYS A 592 5.61 6.64 15.70
N LEU A 593 5.19 7.89 15.89
CA LEU A 593 5.83 9.04 15.26
C LEU A 593 7.34 9.10 15.53
N LEU A 594 8.12 9.32 14.47
CA LEU A 594 9.56 9.51 14.60
C LEU A 594 9.88 10.80 15.36
N PRO A 595 11.01 10.85 16.09
CA PRO A 595 11.45 12.08 16.71
C PRO A 595 11.44 13.26 15.73
N GLY A 596 10.99 14.44 16.18
CA GLY A 596 10.94 15.70 15.41
C GLY A 596 9.91 15.74 14.29
N VAL A 597 9.13 14.68 14.11
CA VAL A 597 7.96 14.71 13.23
C VAL A 597 6.81 15.37 13.96
N HIS A 598 6.22 16.37 13.31
CA HIS A 598 4.96 16.98 13.73
C HIS A 598 3.90 16.68 12.67
N VAL A 599 2.77 16.12 13.09
CA VAL A 599 1.64 15.81 12.23
C VAL A 599 0.42 16.61 12.66
N VAL A 600 -0.31 17.11 11.67
CA VAL A 600 -1.63 17.71 11.83
C VAL A 600 -2.58 17.07 10.84
N ILE A 601 -3.86 16.95 11.21
CA ILE A 601 -4.91 16.56 10.28
C ILE A 601 -5.56 17.83 9.76
N ALA A 602 -5.54 18.02 8.45
CA ALA A 602 -6.09 19.19 7.79
C ALA A 602 -7.23 18.79 6.86
N ASN A 603 -8.24 19.64 6.73
CA ASN A 603 -9.27 19.42 5.72
C ASN A 603 -8.68 19.76 4.33
N PRO A 604 -8.70 18.82 3.35
CA PRO A 604 -8.07 19.04 2.06
C PRO A 604 -8.72 20.15 1.23
N ASP A 605 -10.01 20.46 1.48
CA ASP A 605 -10.79 21.45 0.77
C ASP A 605 -10.68 22.84 1.42
N THR A 606 -10.72 22.92 2.76
CA THR A 606 -10.69 24.21 3.48
C THR A 606 -9.30 24.63 3.96
N LEU A 607 -8.33 23.72 3.93
CA LEU A 607 -6.95 23.89 4.42
C LEU A 607 -6.88 24.30 5.91
N GLY A 608 -7.95 24.08 6.67
CA GLY A 608 -8.00 24.33 8.10
C GLY A 608 -7.68 23.07 8.92
N GLN A 609 -7.11 23.25 10.11
CA GLN A 609 -6.88 22.16 11.06
C GLN A 609 -8.20 21.50 11.49
N CYS A 610 -8.22 20.19 11.47
CA CYS A 610 -9.34 19.35 11.89
C CYS A 610 -9.31 19.09 13.41
N ALA A 611 -10.46 18.66 13.95
CA ALA A 611 -10.54 18.05 15.28
C ALA A 611 -10.27 16.55 15.25
N ASP A 612 -9.97 15.95 16.42
CA ASP A 612 -9.70 14.50 16.56
C ASP A 612 -10.84 13.59 16.04
N SER A 613 -12.06 14.10 15.94
CA SER A 613 -13.25 13.38 15.46
C SER A 613 -13.48 13.48 13.95
N GLN A 614 -12.54 14.11 13.21
CA GLN A 614 -12.65 14.32 11.78
C GLN A 614 -11.58 13.53 11.03
N LEU A 615 -11.97 13.02 9.87
CA LEU A 615 -11.05 12.47 8.90
C LEU A 615 -10.56 13.62 8.04
N GLY A 616 -9.25 13.71 7.84
CA GLY A 616 -8.66 14.72 6.97
C GLY A 616 -7.35 14.23 6.38
N GLU A 617 -6.71 15.10 5.61
CA GLU A 617 -5.38 14.85 5.07
C GLU A 617 -4.33 14.95 6.16
N ILE A 618 -3.41 13.99 6.19
CA ILE A 618 -2.26 14.00 7.09
C ILE A 618 -1.24 15.00 6.51
N TRP A 619 -0.93 16.03 7.26
CA TRP A 619 0.08 17.02 6.93
C TRP A 619 1.26 16.87 7.88
N VAL A 620 2.48 16.90 7.35
CA VAL A 620 3.69 16.60 8.11
C VAL A 620 4.72 17.72 8.03
N SER A 621 5.26 18.10 9.18
CA SER A 621 6.39 19.00 9.31
C SER A 621 7.50 18.26 10.04
N SER A 622 8.61 17.97 9.35
CA SER A 622 9.81 17.42 10.00
C SER A 622 11.09 17.92 9.33
N PRO A 623 12.25 17.83 10.01
CA PRO A 623 13.55 18.15 9.42
C PRO A 623 13.96 17.23 8.26
N HIS A 624 13.24 16.12 8.06
CA HIS A 624 13.46 15.13 7.02
C HIS A 624 12.30 15.03 6.02
N ASN A 625 11.51 16.10 5.87
CA ASN A 625 10.64 16.26 4.72
C ASN A 625 11.48 16.34 3.43
N SER A 626 10.95 15.81 2.34
CA SER A 626 11.56 15.92 1.02
C SER A 626 11.64 17.38 0.60
N THR A 627 12.74 17.76 -0.05
CA THR A 627 13.00 19.17 -0.40
C THR A 627 12.32 19.60 -1.68
N GLU A 628 12.18 18.69 -2.64
CA GLU A 628 11.56 18.97 -3.94
C GLU A 628 10.95 17.71 -4.54
N LEU A 629 9.78 17.84 -5.15
CA LEU A 629 9.11 16.79 -5.92
C LEU A 629 9.44 16.94 -7.41
N LEU A 630 9.75 15.82 -8.06
CA LEU A 630 9.94 15.70 -9.50
C LEU A 630 8.73 14.96 -10.08
N GLY A 631 7.98 15.60 -10.98
CA GLY A 631 6.77 15.02 -11.58
C GLY A 631 5.48 15.52 -10.94
N PRO A 632 4.33 14.86 -11.17
CA PRO A 632 4.16 13.50 -11.67
C PRO A 632 4.49 13.32 -13.17
N PHE A 633 5.13 12.20 -13.51
CA PHE A 633 5.42 11.79 -14.89
C PHE A 633 4.54 10.60 -15.26
N ASP A 634 3.84 10.67 -16.39
CA ASP A 634 3.01 9.55 -16.86
C ASP A 634 3.91 8.41 -17.38
N SER A 635 3.82 7.22 -16.76
CA SER A 635 4.67 6.08 -17.13
C SER A 635 4.36 5.55 -18.53
N ALA A 636 3.15 5.81 -19.06
CA ALA A 636 2.74 5.38 -20.40
C ALA A 636 3.17 6.35 -21.52
N SER A 637 3.94 7.40 -21.18
CA SER A 637 4.19 8.56 -22.05
C SER A 637 5.16 8.37 -23.23
N LEU A 638 5.50 7.13 -23.62
CA LEU A 638 6.31 6.94 -24.84
C LEU A 638 5.58 7.45 -26.11
N ASN A 639 4.24 7.55 -26.10
CA ASN A 639 3.42 7.90 -27.27
C ASN A 639 2.40 9.05 -27.05
N ARG A 640 2.42 9.78 -25.92
CA ARG A 640 1.49 10.91 -25.72
C ARG A 640 2.18 12.23 -26.07
N PRO A 641 1.65 13.03 -27.04
CA PRO A 641 2.18 14.36 -27.27
C PRO A 641 2.08 15.18 -25.97
N THR A 642 3.14 15.91 -25.67
CA THR A 642 3.46 16.67 -24.44
C THR A 642 2.52 17.84 -24.15
N GLY A 643 1.20 17.66 -24.28
CA GLY A 643 0.22 18.76 -24.19
C GLY A 643 -1.07 18.44 -23.44
N VAL A 644 -1.30 17.22 -22.98
CA VAL A 644 -2.49 16.89 -22.18
C VAL A 644 -2.04 16.26 -20.87
N ALA A 645 -1.66 17.12 -19.92
CA ALA A 645 -1.61 16.73 -18.53
C ALA A 645 -2.96 16.08 -18.17
N SER A 646 -2.93 14.88 -17.60
CA SER A 646 -4.02 14.45 -16.72
C SER A 646 -4.30 15.64 -15.81
N GLN A 647 -5.55 16.12 -15.80
CA GLN A 647 -5.89 17.30 -15.02
C GLN A 647 -5.36 17.08 -13.59
N PRO A 648 -4.42 17.91 -13.11
CA PRO A 648 -4.10 17.89 -11.70
C PRO A 648 -5.41 18.12 -10.96
N VAL A 649 -5.60 17.43 -9.83
CA VAL A 649 -6.68 17.74 -8.91
C VAL A 649 -6.73 19.27 -8.78
N PRO A 650 -7.90 19.92 -9.02
CA PRO A 650 -7.97 21.37 -9.03
C PRO A 650 -7.34 21.95 -7.76
N GLY A 651 -6.25 22.70 -7.88
CA GLY A 651 -5.65 23.47 -6.79
C GLY A 651 -4.31 22.97 -6.21
N ILE A 652 -3.59 22.03 -6.82
CA ILE A 652 -2.26 21.60 -6.32
C ILE A 652 -1.19 21.83 -7.39
N ASN A 653 -0.44 22.94 -7.28
CA ASN A 653 0.88 23.01 -7.91
C ASN A 653 1.83 22.13 -7.09
N ALA A 654 2.74 21.40 -7.73
CA ALA A 654 3.71 20.52 -7.05
C ALA A 654 4.61 21.27 -6.04
N GLY A 655 4.82 22.59 -6.20
CA GLY A 655 5.54 23.43 -5.25
C GLY A 655 4.73 23.83 -4.01
N ASP A 656 3.39 23.84 -4.10
CA ASP A 656 2.51 24.22 -2.99
C ASP A 656 2.27 23.06 -2.01
N SER A 657 2.53 21.81 -2.43
CA SER A 657 2.31 20.63 -1.58
C SER A 657 3.36 20.47 -0.49
N LEU A 658 4.63 20.85 -0.72
CA LEU A 658 5.70 20.75 0.29
C LEU A 658 5.76 21.95 1.24
N HIS A 659 5.17 23.07 0.85
CA HIS A 659 5.19 24.32 1.58
C HIS A 659 3.79 24.82 1.98
N ALA A 660 2.88 23.90 2.28
CA ALA A 660 1.52 24.22 2.68
C ALA A 660 1.48 24.88 4.07
N ARG A 661 0.51 25.77 4.26
CA ARG A 661 0.22 26.43 5.53
C ARG A 661 -1.26 26.28 5.85
N LEU A 662 -1.55 26.09 7.12
CA LEU A 662 -2.93 26.01 7.58
C LEU A 662 -3.58 27.39 7.49
N VAL A 663 -4.85 27.42 7.11
CA VAL A 663 -5.68 28.64 7.19
C VAL A 663 -6.10 28.91 8.64
N THR A 664 -6.22 27.86 9.45
CA THR A 664 -6.64 27.92 10.86
C THR A 664 -5.85 26.93 11.70
N GLY A 665 -5.44 27.36 12.90
CA GLY A 665 -4.58 26.58 13.80
C GLY A 665 -3.17 27.19 13.81
N ASP A 666 -2.15 26.33 13.70
CA ASP A 666 -0.75 26.76 13.54
C ASP A 666 -0.50 27.24 12.09
N THR A 667 -0.72 28.54 11.87
CA THR A 667 -0.54 29.18 10.54
C THR A 667 0.93 29.51 10.22
N GLU A 668 1.80 29.49 11.23
CA GLU A 668 3.22 29.87 11.10
C GLU A 668 4.09 28.70 10.67
N ARG A 669 3.73 27.46 11.04
CA ARG A 669 4.47 26.28 10.63
C ARG A 669 4.17 25.90 9.17
N VAL A 670 5.21 25.44 8.49
CA VAL A 670 5.13 24.93 7.12
C VAL A 670 4.97 23.42 7.17
N TYR A 671 4.02 22.89 6.40
CA TYR A 671 3.72 21.48 6.31
C TYR A 671 3.85 20.97 4.88
N ALA A 672 4.23 19.70 4.77
CA ALA A 672 4.11 18.94 3.55
C ALA A 672 2.80 18.13 3.55
N ARG A 673 2.03 18.27 2.48
CA ARG A 673 0.79 17.56 2.19
C ARG A 673 1.11 16.14 1.74
N THR A 674 0.68 15.13 2.51
CA THR A 674 1.03 13.74 2.19
C THR A 674 0.16 13.13 1.10
N GLY A 675 -1.03 13.69 0.83
CA GLY A 675 -2.03 13.05 -0.02
C GLY A 675 -2.70 11.84 0.62
N PHE A 676 -2.45 11.53 1.89
CA PHE A 676 -3.11 10.44 2.61
C PHE A 676 -4.13 10.97 3.61
N LEU A 677 -5.31 10.34 3.62
CA LEU A 677 -6.35 10.57 4.60
C LEU A 677 -6.09 9.74 5.86
N GLY A 678 -6.29 10.35 7.02
CA GLY A 678 -6.16 9.70 8.30
C GLY A 678 -6.68 10.54 9.46
N PHE A 679 -6.48 10.02 10.65
CA PHE A 679 -6.80 10.72 11.89
C PHE A 679 -5.79 10.41 12.98
N VAL A 680 -5.73 11.27 13.98
CA VAL A 680 -4.93 11.11 15.18
C VAL A 680 -5.83 10.67 16.32
N ARG A 681 -5.33 9.80 17.19
CA ARG A 681 -6.01 9.44 18.43
C ARG A 681 -5.03 9.29 19.57
N ARG A 682 -5.31 9.97 20.68
CA ARG A 682 -4.65 9.72 21.96
C ARG A 682 -5.09 8.37 22.53
N THR A 683 -4.12 7.50 22.77
CA THR A 683 -4.31 6.18 23.36
C THR A 683 -4.13 6.23 24.88
N GLU A 684 -4.57 5.20 25.58
CA GLU A 684 -4.36 5.05 27.04
C GLU A 684 -2.94 4.59 27.39
N LEU A 685 -2.17 4.16 26.38
CA LEU A 685 -0.79 3.73 26.56
C LEU A 685 0.11 4.94 26.79
N THR A 686 1.04 4.82 27.73
CA THR A 686 2.06 5.83 27.97
C THR A 686 3.32 5.54 27.17
N GLN A 687 3.97 6.60 26.74
CA GLN A 687 5.28 6.56 26.11
C GLN A 687 6.39 6.45 27.18
N SER A 688 7.63 6.25 26.74
CA SER A 688 8.79 6.15 27.63
C SER A 688 9.13 7.44 28.38
N ASP A 689 8.57 8.59 27.95
CA ASP A 689 8.68 9.89 28.62
C ASP A 689 7.55 10.14 29.63
N GLY A 690 6.59 9.22 29.77
CA GLY A 690 5.44 9.34 30.68
C GLY A 690 4.22 10.03 30.09
N GLU A 691 4.32 10.61 28.89
CA GLU A 691 3.19 11.24 28.20
C GLU A 691 2.29 10.18 27.54
N LEU A 692 1.03 10.55 27.29
CA LEU A 692 0.11 9.68 26.55
C LEU A 692 0.56 9.52 25.10
N HIS A 693 0.35 8.33 24.55
CA HIS A 693 0.76 7.99 23.20
C HIS A 693 -0.29 8.45 22.18
N ASP A 694 0.09 9.41 21.32
CA ASP A 694 -0.72 9.88 20.20
C ASP A 694 -0.43 9.00 18.97
N ALA A 695 -1.41 8.17 18.60
CA ALA A 695 -1.34 7.21 17.50
C ALA A 695 -1.94 7.81 16.21
N ILE A 696 -1.33 7.49 15.07
CA ILE A 696 -1.83 7.87 13.74
C ILE A 696 -2.44 6.66 13.06
N PHE A 697 -3.60 6.88 12.45
CA PHE A 697 -4.33 5.88 11.68
C PHE A 697 -4.47 6.36 10.24
N VAL A 698 -3.73 5.72 9.33
CA VAL A 698 -3.86 5.94 7.89
C VAL A 698 -5.09 5.20 7.38
N VAL A 699 -5.96 5.92 6.68
CA VAL A 699 -7.19 5.37 6.07
C VAL A 699 -7.00 5.17 4.57
N GLY A 700 -6.24 5.97 3.85
CA GLY A 700 -5.91 5.66 2.46
C GLY A 700 -5.50 6.88 1.65
N SER A 701 -5.08 6.68 0.40
CA SER A 701 -4.73 7.77 -0.50
C SER A 701 -5.97 8.58 -0.90
N LEU A 702 -5.85 9.91 -0.83
CA LEU A 702 -6.88 10.86 -1.26
C LEU A 702 -7.19 10.70 -2.75
N GLU A 703 -6.15 10.51 -3.58
CA GLU A 703 -6.26 10.38 -5.03
C GLU A 703 -6.97 9.10 -5.48
N GLU A 704 -6.94 8.05 -4.66
CA GLU A 704 -7.62 6.79 -4.95
C GLU A 704 -9.07 6.76 -4.48
N THR A 705 -9.51 7.74 -3.69
CA THR A 705 -10.85 7.70 -3.11
C THR A 705 -11.94 7.84 -4.18
N ILE A 706 -12.95 6.98 -4.09
CA ILE A 706 -14.10 6.99 -4.99
C ILE A 706 -15.15 7.91 -4.39
N LEU A 707 -15.49 8.97 -5.11
CA LEU A 707 -16.48 9.94 -4.69
C LEU A 707 -17.81 9.68 -5.39
N LEU A 708 -18.80 9.19 -4.65
CA LEU A 708 -20.13 8.87 -5.19
C LEU A 708 -21.21 9.44 -4.29
N ARG A 709 -22.17 10.18 -4.87
CA ARG A 709 -23.25 10.88 -4.14
C ARG A 709 -22.73 11.78 -3.00
N GLY A 710 -21.54 12.37 -3.16
CA GLY A 710 -20.92 13.22 -2.15
C GLY A 710 -20.28 12.45 -0.98
N MET A 711 -20.45 11.13 -0.91
CA MET A 711 -19.78 10.26 0.05
C MET A 711 -18.42 9.79 -0.48
N ARG A 712 -17.48 9.60 0.42
CA ARG A 712 -16.13 9.12 0.10
C ARG A 712 -16.00 7.63 0.43
N PHE A 713 -15.61 6.85 -0.57
CA PHE A 713 -15.35 5.42 -0.44
C PHE A 713 -13.87 5.13 -0.68
N HIS A 714 -13.30 4.27 0.16
CA HIS A 714 -11.92 3.82 -0.02
C HIS A 714 -11.93 2.49 -0.78
N PRO A 715 -11.20 2.37 -1.92
CA PRO A 715 -11.17 1.15 -2.73
C PRO A 715 -10.87 -0.12 -1.93
N ILE A 716 -9.93 -0.04 -0.99
CA ILE A 716 -9.54 -1.16 -0.11
C ILE A 716 -10.71 -1.72 0.70
N ASP A 717 -11.68 -0.90 1.10
CA ASP A 717 -12.85 -1.34 1.86
C ASP A 717 -13.82 -2.13 0.98
N ILE A 718 -13.98 -1.69 -0.27
CA ILE A 718 -14.81 -2.38 -1.27
C ILE A 718 -14.13 -3.69 -1.69
N GLU A 719 -12.84 -3.65 -2.00
CA GLU A 719 -12.05 -4.83 -2.37
C GLU A 719 -12.08 -5.90 -1.28
N ASN A 720 -11.95 -5.51 -0.01
CA ASN A 720 -12.07 -6.46 1.09
C ASN A 720 -13.46 -7.12 1.15
N THR A 721 -14.53 -6.42 0.78
CA THR A 721 -15.88 -6.99 0.67
C THR A 721 -15.99 -7.91 -0.54
N VAL A 722 -15.45 -7.53 -1.70
CA VAL A 722 -15.40 -8.36 -2.91
C VAL A 722 -14.62 -9.66 -2.65
N MET A 723 -13.44 -9.57 -2.03
CA MET A 723 -12.62 -10.73 -1.65
C MET A 723 -13.36 -11.71 -0.72
N ARG A 724 -14.22 -11.21 0.18
CA ARG A 724 -15.01 -12.05 1.09
C ARG A 724 -16.28 -12.63 0.45
N SER A 725 -16.74 -12.07 -0.67
CA SER A 725 -18.01 -12.45 -1.30
C SER A 725 -18.01 -13.90 -1.80
N HIS A 726 -16.85 -14.41 -2.25
CA HIS A 726 -16.74 -15.76 -2.77
C HIS A 726 -15.33 -16.35 -2.63
N LYS A 727 -15.24 -17.62 -2.23
CA LYS A 727 -13.97 -18.32 -1.96
C LYS A 727 -13.03 -18.49 -3.17
N LYS A 728 -13.56 -18.38 -4.39
CA LYS A 728 -12.80 -18.55 -5.64
C LYS A 728 -12.20 -17.24 -6.16
N ILE A 729 -12.45 -16.12 -5.49
CA ILE A 729 -11.81 -14.85 -5.83
C ILE A 729 -10.43 -14.85 -5.17
N CYS A 730 -9.36 -14.86 -5.96
CA CYS A 730 -8.00 -14.81 -5.42
C CYS A 730 -7.46 -13.40 -5.24
N GLU A 731 -7.89 -12.47 -6.09
CA GLU A 731 -7.54 -11.06 -5.99
C GLU A 731 -8.62 -10.21 -6.67
N CYS A 732 -8.71 -8.93 -6.33
CA CYS A 732 -9.59 -8.00 -7.02
C CYS A 732 -9.07 -6.57 -6.97
N ALA A 733 -9.53 -5.73 -7.88
CA ALA A 733 -9.30 -4.29 -7.84
C ALA A 733 -10.56 -3.55 -8.27
N VAL A 734 -10.78 -2.38 -7.67
CA VAL A 734 -11.94 -1.55 -8.00
C VAL A 734 -11.50 -0.15 -8.41
N PHE A 735 -12.22 0.41 -9.38
CA PHE A 735 -12.02 1.79 -9.83
C PHE A 735 -13.34 2.36 -10.37
N SER A 736 -13.35 3.67 -10.61
CA SER A 736 -14.49 4.33 -11.24
C SER A 736 -14.23 4.55 -12.73
N TRP A 737 -15.28 4.36 -13.54
CA TRP A 737 -15.29 4.67 -14.97
C TRP A 737 -16.66 5.23 -15.34
N SER A 738 -16.71 6.43 -15.94
CA SER A 738 -17.97 7.10 -16.31
C SER A 738 -19.01 7.18 -15.17
N ASN A 739 -18.56 7.43 -13.94
CA ASN A 739 -19.36 7.41 -12.70
C ASN A 739 -19.92 6.04 -12.28
N LEU A 740 -19.59 4.96 -12.99
CA LEU A 740 -19.91 3.59 -12.61
C LEU A 740 -18.75 3.00 -11.79
N LEU A 741 -19.11 2.15 -10.82
CA LEU A 741 -18.15 1.33 -10.11
C LEU A 741 -17.83 0.09 -10.97
N VAL A 742 -16.56 -0.07 -11.32
CA VAL A 742 -16.03 -1.24 -12.01
C VAL A 742 -15.29 -2.11 -11.01
N VAL A 743 -15.62 -3.40 -10.99
CA VAL A 743 -14.94 -4.41 -10.18
C VAL A 743 -14.27 -5.40 -11.12
N VAL A 744 -12.95 -5.51 -11.00
CA VAL A 744 -12.17 -6.55 -11.67
C VAL A 744 -11.81 -7.61 -10.64
N ALA A 745 -12.18 -8.86 -10.87
CA ALA A 745 -11.94 -9.97 -9.94
C ALA A 745 -11.24 -11.14 -10.66
N GLU A 746 -10.16 -11.63 -10.04
CA GLU A 746 -9.40 -12.78 -10.52
C GLU A 746 -10.04 -14.09 -10.03
N LEU A 747 -10.30 -15.01 -10.96
CA LEU A 747 -10.92 -16.30 -10.69
C LEU A 747 -9.87 -17.40 -10.50
N ALA A 748 -9.84 -18.03 -9.32
CA ALA A 748 -8.94 -19.15 -8.99
C ALA A 748 -9.47 -20.54 -9.40
N GLY A 749 -10.42 -20.60 -10.33
CA GLY A 749 -11.14 -21.82 -10.74
C GLY A 749 -11.27 -21.95 -12.26
N GLU A 750 -12.16 -22.83 -12.70
CA GLU A 750 -12.45 -23.03 -14.12
C GLU A 750 -13.26 -21.86 -14.68
N GLU A 751 -13.01 -21.44 -15.92
CA GLU A 751 -13.68 -20.30 -16.57
C GLU A 751 -15.21 -20.38 -16.55
N ASN A 752 -15.77 -21.60 -16.60
CA ASN A 752 -17.21 -21.85 -16.54
C ASN A 752 -17.88 -21.32 -15.27
N GLU A 753 -17.11 -21.11 -14.20
CA GLU A 753 -17.58 -20.65 -12.89
C GLU A 753 -17.55 -19.12 -12.78
N ALA A 754 -17.09 -18.41 -13.82
CA ALA A 754 -16.99 -16.96 -13.82
C ALA A 754 -18.34 -16.25 -13.62
N MET A 755 -19.42 -16.77 -14.24
CA MET A 755 -20.75 -16.17 -14.11
C MET A 755 -21.30 -16.26 -12.69
N ASP A 756 -20.95 -17.32 -11.95
CA ASP A 756 -21.41 -17.53 -10.57
C ASP A 756 -20.85 -16.48 -9.60
N LEU A 757 -19.76 -15.78 -9.97
CA LEU A 757 -19.15 -14.73 -9.14
C LEU A 757 -19.90 -13.40 -9.18
N VAL A 758 -20.64 -13.10 -10.25
CA VAL A 758 -21.21 -11.75 -10.47
C VAL A 758 -22.26 -11.40 -9.42
N HIS A 759 -23.20 -12.32 -9.14
CA HIS A 759 -24.27 -12.07 -8.17
C HIS A 759 -23.73 -11.91 -6.73
N PRO A 760 -22.87 -12.80 -6.20
CA PRO A 760 -22.24 -12.60 -4.91
C PRO A 760 -21.49 -11.26 -4.78
N ILE A 761 -20.71 -10.87 -5.79
CA ILE A 761 -19.96 -9.60 -5.78
C ILE A 761 -20.92 -8.41 -5.67
N THR A 762 -21.91 -8.35 -6.56
CA THR A 762 -22.87 -7.24 -6.64
C THR A 762 -23.73 -7.15 -5.37
N ALA A 763 -24.22 -8.27 -4.87
CA ALA A 763 -25.06 -8.32 -3.67
C ALA A 763 -24.31 -7.89 -2.40
N HIS A 764 -23.07 -8.34 -2.19
CA HIS A 764 -22.29 -7.97 -1.00
C HIS A 764 -21.86 -6.50 -1.04
N VAL A 765 -21.45 -5.99 -2.20
CA VAL A 765 -21.09 -4.57 -2.35
C VAL A 765 -22.32 -3.69 -2.13
N LEU A 766 -23.49 -4.06 -2.67
CA LEU A 766 -24.73 -3.33 -2.42
C LEU A 766 -25.11 -3.35 -0.93
N THR A 767 -25.05 -4.51 -0.28
CA THR A 767 -25.47 -4.66 1.12
C THR A 767 -24.54 -3.91 2.09
N GLU A 768 -23.23 -4.08 1.97
CA GLU A 768 -22.26 -3.45 2.89
C GLU A 768 -21.97 -1.99 2.55
N HIS A 769 -21.84 -1.67 1.25
CA HIS A 769 -21.41 -0.35 0.78
C HIS A 769 -22.54 0.56 0.33
N GLN A 770 -23.75 0.01 0.10
CA GLN A 770 -24.87 0.76 -0.48
C GLN A 770 -24.48 1.39 -1.83
N MET A 771 -23.64 0.66 -2.58
CA MET A 771 -23.13 1.03 -3.89
C MET A 771 -23.58 0.01 -4.93
N ILE A 772 -24.00 0.51 -6.08
CA ILE A 772 -24.33 -0.32 -7.23
C ILE A 772 -23.05 -0.53 -8.04
N VAL A 773 -22.72 -1.79 -8.33
CA VAL A 773 -21.62 -2.15 -9.21
C VAL A 773 -22.13 -2.13 -10.65
N GLY A 774 -21.61 -1.22 -11.47
CA GLY A 774 -22.06 -1.06 -12.86
C GLY A 774 -21.41 -2.07 -13.81
N VAL A 775 -20.16 -2.46 -13.56
CA VAL A 775 -19.46 -3.44 -14.39
C VAL A 775 -18.70 -4.43 -13.50
N VAL A 776 -18.89 -5.72 -13.74
CA VAL A 776 -18.07 -6.79 -13.17
C VAL A 776 -17.28 -7.45 -14.28
N VAL A 777 -15.96 -7.46 -14.13
CA VAL A 777 -15.01 -8.07 -15.06
C VAL A 777 -14.33 -9.23 -14.34
N ILE A 778 -14.52 -10.44 -14.85
CA ILE A 778 -13.82 -11.63 -14.36
C ILE A 778 -12.65 -11.91 -15.29
N VAL A 779 -11.47 -12.06 -14.70
CA VAL A 779 -10.20 -12.21 -15.42
C VAL A 779 -9.43 -13.41 -14.88
N ASP A 780 -8.46 -13.87 -15.65
CA ASP A 780 -7.52 -14.89 -15.20
C ASP A 780 -6.70 -14.43 -14.00
N PRO A 781 -6.24 -15.36 -13.15
CA PRO A 781 -5.28 -15.07 -12.10
C PRO A 781 -4.06 -14.31 -12.64
N ARG A 782 -3.58 -13.33 -11.86
CA ARG A 782 -2.42 -12.45 -12.14
C ARG A 782 -2.69 -11.32 -13.15
N THR A 783 -3.93 -11.11 -13.56
CA THR A 783 -4.26 -9.99 -14.45
C THR A 783 -4.22 -8.63 -13.71
N VAL A 784 -4.56 -8.60 -12.41
CA VAL A 784 -4.51 -7.37 -11.60
C VAL A 784 -3.05 -6.98 -11.35
N PRO A 785 -2.59 -5.80 -11.81
CA PRO A 785 -1.21 -5.38 -11.63
C PRO A 785 -0.94 -4.99 -10.18
N ILE A 786 0.10 -5.57 -9.58
CA ILE A 786 0.55 -5.30 -8.22
C ILE A 786 2.03 -4.90 -8.27
N ASN A 787 2.39 -3.81 -7.62
CA ASN A 787 3.79 -3.38 -7.55
C ASN A 787 4.60 -4.27 -6.60
N PRO A 788 5.94 -4.25 -6.64
CA PRO A 788 6.74 -5.12 -5.77
C PRO A 788 6.68 -4.76 -4.26
N SER A 789 6.12 -3.61 -3.91
CA SER A 789 5.78 -3.25 -2.52
C SER A 789 4.50 -3.95 -2.04
N GLY A 790 3.72 -4.54 -2.96
CA GLY A 790 2.47 -5.26 -2.73
C GLY A 790 1.21 -4.46 -3.02
N GLU A 791 1.31 -3.24 -3.56
CA GLU A 791 0.20 -2.30 -3.77
C GLU A 791 -0.42 -2.48 -5.16
N LYS A 792 -1.75 -2.39 -5.26
CA LYS A 792 -2.50 -2.57 -6.51
C LYS A 792 -2.40 -1.33 -7.39
N GLN A 793 -2.04 -1.50 -8.67
CA GLN A 793 -1.94 -0.41 -9.64
C GLN A 793 -3.29 -0.19 -10.35
N ARG A 794 -4.27 0.33 -9.61
CA ARG A 794 -5.67 0.47 -10.05
C ARG A 794 -5.84 1.30 -11.32
N ILE A 795 -5.05 2.35 -11.49
CA ILE A 795 -5.15 3.20 -12.68
C ILE A 795 -4.57 2.51 -13.90
N LEU A 796 -3.46 1.77 -13.75
CA LEU A 796 -2.94 0.96 -14.85
C LEU A 796 -3.98 -0.07 -15.30
N LEU A 797 -4.67 -0.71 -14.35
CA LEU A 797 -5.76 -1.63 -14.67
C LEU A 797 -6.95 -0.93 -15.35
N ARG A 798 -7.34 0.25 -14.87
CA ARG A 798 -8.39 1.08 -15.49
C ARG A 798 -8.01 1.43 -16.92
N ASP A 799 -6.79 1.86 -17.15
CA ASP A 799 -6.34 2.28 -18.48
C ASP A 799 -6.25 1.06 -19.42
N SER A 800 -5.87 -0.12 -18.92
CA SER A 800 -5.97 -1.38 -19.69
C SER A 800 -7.42 -1.73 -20.03
N PHE A 801 -8.36 -1.53 -19.10
CA PHE A 801 -9.79 -1.74 -19.33
C PHE A 801 -10.37 -0.74 -20.36
N VAL A 802 -10.05 0.54 -20.24
CA VAL A 802 -10.57 1.61 -21.12
C VAL A 802 -10.03 1.52 -22.54
N ASN A 803 -8.81 1.03 -22.71
CA ASN A 803 -8.17 0.88 -24.03
C ASN A 803 -8.33 -0.52 -24.63
N ASP A 804 -9.26 -1.34 -24.12
CA ASP A 804 -9.52 -2.71 -24.60
C ASP A 804 -8.25 -3.59 -24.66
N LYS A 805 -7.32 -3.38 -23.72
CA LYS A 805 -6.10 -4.20 -23.56
C LYS A 805 -6.25 -5.34 -22.56
N LEU A 806 -7.34 -5.33 -21.80
CA LEU A 806 -7.67 -6.38 -20.85
C LEU A 806 -8.33 -7.53 -21.62
N ASP A 807 -7.93 -8.77 -21.32
CA ASP A 807 -8.54 -9.98 -21.88
C ASP A 807 -9.40 -10.67 -20.80
N PRO A 808 -10.71 -10.37 -20.72
CA PRO A 808 -11.56 -10.90 -19.68
C PRO A 808 -12.18 -12.25 -20.05
N ILE A 809 -12.26 -13.15 -19.07
CA ILE A 809 -13.03 -14.40 -19.16
C ILE A 809 -14.52 -14.08 -19.33
N TYR A 810 -15.02 -13.12 -18.55
CA TYR A 810 -16.42 -12.71 -18.59
C TYR A 810 -16.60 -11.25 -18.19
N VAL A 811 -17.51 -10.54 -18.85
CA VAL A 811 -17.89 -9.17 -18.52
C VAL A 811 -19.39 -9.08 -18.36
N SER A 812 -19.83 -8.55 -17.23
CA SER A 812 -21.23 -8.28 -16.94
C SER A 812 -21.46 -6.78 -16.75
N TYR A 813 -22.36 -6.23 -17.56
CA TYR A 813 -22.85 -4.86 -17.43
C TYR A 813 -24.18 -4.89 -16.68
N ASN A 814 -24.18 -4.35 -15.46
CA ASN A 814 -25.39 -4.15 -14.68
C ASN A 814 -25.84 -2.70 -14.91
N MET A 815 -26.57 -2.49 -16.02
CA MET A 815 -27.22 -1.22 -16.33
C MET A 815 -28.67 -1.20 -15.86
#